data_AF-A0A8S1H1H1-F1
#
_entry.id   AF-A0A8S1H1H1-F1
#
_cell.length_a   1.000
_cell.length_b   1.000
_cell.length_c   1.000
_cell.angle_alpha   90.00
_cell.angle_beta   90.00
_cell.angle_gamma   90.00
#
_symmetry.space_group_name_H-M   'P 1'
#
loop_
_entity.id
_entity.type
_entity.pdbx_description
1 polymer ?
#
loop_
_entity_poly.entity_id
_entity_poly.type
_entity_poly.pdbx_seq_one_letter_code
_entity_poly.pdbx_strand_id
1 'polypeptide(L)'
;MLLTSSSRGFLLLCLANFFLAYASGSGGPTKGTYQVLDSSSNACIMLQADIKLFLTYYTKDGEKDVEVHVPTTSKVDTVVSSCNTYVRAGSLNVAAQLLRINFDHMDGWSMDIAFTQDPLFKTDKGTQYAMFAINVTANYASQPTLFPNARDPTQVYYLPLNTTYLSTISESIYAENGHSYYCPSRQKYDINKNAYYGPYAYVEFSLTYLQAFKTSRSKTFDQRETCSSDQHVTDLVPIIVGSILAGFIVLTLVVYLIYRSCLPEEVLNLVNPGSHFENEGMEEDKDSLKIKQKNFLEEGEEINLDADPVLSEERTDDDSLDETFVSTRTTVDDSARYVDADSSLDDRFASISPEPTNSHILIRVTDFEKRGEGMNAFIVYKIITRTEGIAGYANRDYIVWRRFSDFLGLHEKIVEKYLPKGIVVPVPPEKSFAAMTKTKTASNPLDSREVGLKRSRLLERFLKRLIQHPRIKGDCDVRDFLTLETDLPKAIQTSALSSAGMKRMIKSFGDVFTRMAFHMEEGDRWFEQAQSQVEELDESLRKFHQFSESLASSRKEYSICEEKLSKAMSMLASCEESTSLARALSHFTDTLEHASLLWARQAEADTAKLAESIGEYVSLIGSLKEVFEERVKAWQTWQNAQQTLTKKREQKARLELSGRNDRAEQMRAEIEETINKMDQLESAFSDLSKSIREEVVRFETERKQDLKNIFIEYLETIVRTQTEIRDLWKKFEPEAHRIQV
;
A
#
# COMPACT_ATOMS: atom_id res chain seq x y z
N MET A 1 -47.60 8.84 -30.03
CA MET A 1 -48.38 9.48 -28.93
C MET A 1 -48.79 8.38 -27.96
N LEU A 2 -48.78 8.54 -26.63
CA LEU A 2 -48.31 9.64 -25.79
C LEU A 2 -47.33 9.12 -24.71
N LEU A 3 -46.24 9.86 -24.47
CA LEU A 3 -45.54 9.83 -23.17
C LEU A 3 -45.96 11.11 -22.42
N THR A 4 -46.38 10.96 -21.17
CA THR A 4 -47.05 12.03 -20.42
C THR A 4 -46.07 13.10 -19.93
N SER A 5 -46.58 14.34 -19.79
CA SER A 5 -45.80 15.55 -19.46
C SER A 5 -44.86 15.40 -18.25
N SER A 6 -45.24 14.58 -17.27
CA SER A 6 -44.48 14.32 -16.04
C SER A 6 -43.05 13.83 -16.28
N SER A 7 -42.80 12.95 -17.27
CA SER A 7 -41.46 12.40 -17.50
C SER A 7 -40.46 13.42 -18.05
N ARG A 8 -40.93 14.39 -18.84
CA ARG A 8 -40.11 15.51 -19.32
C ARG A 8 -39.71 16.46 -18.19
N GLY A 9 -40.62 16.70 -17.24
CA GLY A 9 -40.33 17.51 -16.05
C GLY A 9 -39.19 16.92 -15.21
N PHE A 10 -39.21 15.60 -14.98
CA PHE A 10 -38.18 14.93 -14.18
C PHE A 10 -36.79 14.96 -14.83
N LEU A 11 -36.71 14.73 -16.15
CA LEU A 11 -35.45 14.76 -16.89
C LEU A 11 -34.84 16.17 -16.93
N LEU A 12 -35.67 17.20 -17.12
CA LEU A 12 -35.24 18.61 -17.09
C LEU A 12 -34.80 19.06 -15.68
N LEU A 13 -35.47 18.59 -14.62
CA LEU A 13 -35.04 18.85 -13.24
C LEU A 13 -33.68 18.22 -12.92
N CYS A 14 -33.40 17.00 -13.41
CA CYS A 14 -32.09 16.37 -13.23
C CYS A 14 -30.99 17.16 -13.97
N LEU A 15 -31.23 17.55 -15.23
CA LEU A 15 -30.26 18.33 -16.02
C LEU A 15 -30.05 19.76 -15.50
N ALA A 16 -31.10 20.42 -14.99
CA ALA A 16 -31.00 21.75 -14.39
C ALA A 16 -30.15 21.74 -13.10
N ASN A 17 -30.30 20.73 -12.24
CA ASN A 17 -29.44 20.57 -11.06
C ASN A 17 -27.98 20.26 -11.44
N PHE A 18 -27.75 19.56 -12.55
CA PHE A 18 -26.39 19.29 -13.05
C PHE A 18 -25.67 20.55 -13.56
N PHE A 19 -26.41 21.51 -14.14
CA PHE A 19 -25.83 22.79 -14.60
C PHE A 19 -25.77 23.87 -13.51
N LEU A 20 -26.66 23.87 -12.52
CA LEU A 20 -26.61 24.81 -11.40
C LEU A 20 -25.50 24.52 -10.38
N ALA A 21 -24.90 23.33 -10.41
CA ALA A 21 -23.71 23.00 -9.63
C ALA A 21 -22.41 23.64 -10.17
N TYR A 22 -22.45 24.27 -11.36
CA TYR A 22 -21.26 24.82 -12.04
C TYR A 22 -21.21 26.36 -12.09
N ALA A 23 -21.77 27.03 -11.08
CA ALA A 23 -21.63 28.47 -10.86
C ALA A 23 -21.59 28.83 -9.37
N SER A 24 -20.94 29.95 -9.03
CA SER A 24 -20.98 30.60 -7.71
C SER A 24 -20.34 29.86 -6.52
N GLY A 25 -19.11 29.35 -6.70
CA GLY A 25 -18.19 29.02 -5.60
C GLY A 25 -17.54 30.25 -4.92
N SER A 26 -18.28 31.35 -4.74
CA SER A 26 -17.76 32.64 -4.24
C SER A 26 -17.81 32.73 -2.70
N GLY A 27 -16.97 31.94 -2.04
CA GLY A 27 -16.68 32.07 -0.60
C GLY A 27 -15.78 33.26 -0.28
N GLY A 28 -15.73 33.64 1.01
CA GLY A 28 -14.93 34.78 1.51
C GLY A 28 -13.39 34.55 1.48
N PRO A 29 -12.60 35.59 1.82
CA PRO A 29 -11.16 35.62 1.59
C PRO A 29 -10.35 34.81 2.61
N THR A 30 -10.33 33.49 2.46
CA THR A 30 -9.47 32.56 3.21
C THR A 30 -8.22 32.11 2.45
N LYS A 31 -8.04 32.53 1.19
CA LYS A 31 -6.96 32.10 0.32
C LYS A 31 -6.32 33.27 -0.43
N GLY A 32 -4.99 33.35 -0.41
CA GLY A 32 -4.21 34.29 -1.22
C GLY A 32 -4.23 33.88 -2.70
N THR A 33 -4.00 34.82 -3.61
CA THR A 33 -3.96 34.55 -5.06
C THR A 33 -2.76 35.24 -5.70
N TYR A 34 -1.92 34.44 -6.34
CA TYR A 34 -0.59 34.80 -6.82
C TYR A 34 -0.46 34.40 -8.29
N GLN A 35 0.04 35.30 -9.13
CA GLN A 35 0.17 35.08 -10.57
C GLN A 35 1.49 35.68 -11.08
N VAL A 36 2.30 34.87 -11.77
CA VAL A 36 3.50 35.33 -12.48
C VAL A 36 3.14 35.46 -13.95
N LEU A 37 3.45 36.61 -14.54
CA LEU A 37 3.15 36.94 -15.92
C LEU A 37 4.41 36.89 -16.79
N ASP A 38 4.25 36.44 -18.04
CA ASP A 38 5.30 36.53 -19.05
C ASP A 38 5.40 37.95 -19.65
N SER A 39 6.40 38.17 -20.50
CA SER A 39 6.59 39.44 -21.25
C SER A 39 5.45 39.79 -22.22
N SER A 40 4.49 38.88 -22.43
CA SER A 40 3.28 39.05 -23.24
C SER A 40 2.00 39.16 -22.39
N SER A 41 2.12 39.29 -21.07
CA SER A 41 1.02 39.37 -20.10
C SER A 41 0.11 38.13 -19.99
N ASN A 42 0.56 36.96 -20.46
CA ASN A 42 -0.05 35.66 -20.15
C ASN A 42 0.44 35.18 -18.77
N ALA A 43 -0.35 34.35 -18.09
CA ALA A 43 0.09 33.73 -16.84
C ALA A 43 0.91 32.47 -17.12
N CYS A 44 2.09 32.36 -16.49
CA CYS A 44 2.95 31.17 -16.57
C CYS A 44 2.90 30.34 -15.29
N ILE A 45 2.81 31.01 -14.13
CA ILE A 45 2.49 30.43 -12.82
C ILE A 45 1.21 31.07 -12.29
N MET A 46 0.30 30.26 -11.76
CA MET A 46 -0.85 30.67 -10.97
C MET A 46 -0.90 29.81 -9.70
N LEU A 47 -0.97 30.44 -8.53
CA LEU A 47 -1.17 29.77 -7.24
C LEU A 47 -2.28 30.48 -6.47
N GLN A 48 -3.24 29.72 -5.97
CA GLN A 48 -4.24 30.18 -5.03
C GLN A 48 -4.33 29.16 -3.89
N ALA A 49 -4.07 29.58 -2.65
CA ALA A 49 -4.05 28.69 -1.49
C ALA A 49 -4.23 29.50 -0.19
N ASP A 50 -4.69 28.82 0.87
CA ASP A 50 -4.39 29.22 2.24
C ASP A 50 -3.00 28.66 2.62
N ILE A 51 -2.14 29.48 3.24
CA ILE A 51 -0.74 29.13 3.51
C ILE A 51 -0.38 29.50 4.96
N LYS A 52 0.09 28.52 5.72
CA LYS A 52 0.59 28.65 7.09
C LYS A 52 2.04 28.19 7.15
N LEU A 53 2.89 28.93 7.85
CA LEU A 53 4.26 28.57 8.14
C LEU A 53 4.40 28.23 9.62
N PHE A 54 5.19 27.21 9.93
CA PHE A 54 5.54 26.83 11.29
C PHE A 54 7.07 26.85 11.38
N LEU A 55 7.59 27.78 12.17
CA LEU A 55 9.01 28.14 12.19
C LEU A 55 9.57 28.03 13.61
N THR A 56 10.59 27.19 13.81
CA THR A 56 11.37 27.12 15.06
C THR A 56 12.48 28.16 15.02
N TYR A 57 12.54 29.09 15.98
CA TYR A 57 13.58 30.11 16.04
C TYR A 57 14.39 30.08 17.34
N TYR A 58 15.67 30.44 17.26
CA TYR A 58 16.56 30.49 18.41
C TYR A 58 16.37 31.78 19.21
N THR A 59 16.33 31.65 20.53
CA THR A 59 16.44 32.75 21.50
C THR A 59 17.61 32.51 22.45
N LYS A 60 17.89 33.46 23.35
CA LYS A 60 18.89 33.27 24.42
C LYS A 60 18.49 32.18 25.44
N ASP A 61 17.20 31.87 25.51
CA ASP A 61 16.61 30.97 26.50
C ASP A 61 16.39 29.54 25.95
N GLY A 62 16.64 29.32 24.65
CA GLY A 62 16.36 28.08 23.93
C GLY A 62 15.64 28.31 22.59
N GLU A 63 15.21 27.22 21.97
CA GLU A 63 14.36 27.19 20.77
C GLU A 63 12.88 27.48 21.11
N LYS A 64 12.15 28.07 20.18
CA LYS A 64 10.71 28.37 20.29
C LYS A 64 10.01 28.23 18.94
N ASP A 65 8.81 27.68 18.92
CA ASP A 65 8.01 27.49 17.71
C ASP A 65 6.96 28.59 17.54
N VAL A 66 6.75 29.05 16.30
CA VAL A 66 5.74 30.07 15.95
C VAL A 66 4.99 29.67 14.69
N GLU A 67 3.65 29.73 14.73
CA GLU A 67 2.80 29.71 13.54
C GLU A 67 2.68 31.13 12.97
N VAL A 68 2.98 31.29 11.67
CA VAL A 68 2.82 32.54 10.90
C VAL A 68 1.87 32.27 9.74
N HIS A 69 0.73 32.96 9.73
CA HIS A 69 -0.20 32.94 8.61
C HIS A 69 0.26 33.89 7.50
N VAL A 70 0.25 33.44 6.24
CA VAL A 70 0.63 34.30 5.10
C VAL A 70 -0.57 35.19 4.72
N PRO A 71 -0.46 36.53 4.80
CA PRO A 71 -1.60 37.40 4.53
C PRO A 71 -2.13 37.24 3.10
N THR A 72 -3.45 37.14 2.94
CA THR A 72 -4.08 36.95 1.62
C THR A 72 -3.91 38.16 0.68
N THR A 73 -3.47 39.30 1.20
CA THR A 73 -3.11 40.53 0.47
C THR A 73 -1.64 40.58 0.01
N SER A 74 -0.82 39.60 0.40
CA SER A 74 0.59 39.45 -0.01
C SER A 74 0.74 39.42 -1.53
N LYS A 75 1.87 39.91 -2.05
CA LYS A 75 2.02 40.20 -3.48
C LYS A 75 3.18 39.43 -4.10
N VAL A 76 3.02 39.08 -5.37
CA VAL A 76 4.09 38.50 -6.18
C VAL A 76 5.18 39.56 -6.40
N ASP A 77 6.42 39.18 -6.15
CA ASP A 77 7.58 39.97 -6.53
C ASP A 77 7.81 39.80 -8.04
N THR A 78 7.43 40.81 -8.83
CA THR A 78 7.55 40.78 -10.30
C THR A 78 8.97 41.06 -10.80
N VAL A 79 9.95 41.23 -9.92
CA VAL A 79 11.37 41.41 -10.27
C VAL A 79 12.13 40.10 -10.11
N VAL A 80 11.79 39.30 -9.10
CA VAL A 80 12.43 38.00 -8.82
C VAL A 80 11.65 36.81 -9.39
N SER A 81 10.32 36.87 -9.43
CA SER A 81 9.51 35.79 -10.00
C SER A 81 9.72 35.70 -11.52
N SER A 82 9.89 34.49 -12.05
CA SER A 82 10.17 34.29 -13.48
C SER A 82 9.50 33.03 -14.05
N CYS A 83 9.00 33.18 -15.28
CA CYS A 83 8.51 32.10 -16.13
C CYS A 83 9.61 31.21 -16.72
N ASN A 84 10.89 31.60 -16.58
CA ASN A 84 12.05 30.80 -16.98
C ASN A 84 13.29 31.27 -16.21
N THR A 85 13.88 30.41 -15.40
CA THR A 85 15.10 30.68 -14.62
C THR A 85 15.84 29.37 -14.31
N TYR A 86 16.98 29.47 -13.64
CA TYR A 86 17.69 28.32 -13.08
C TYR A 86 17.79 28.46 -11.57
N VAL A 87 17.37 27.42 -10.85
CA VAL A 87 17.44 27.33 -9.39
C VAL A 87 18.48 26.29 -9.01
N ARG A 88 19.36 26.63 -8.05
CA ARG A 88 20.48 25.78 -7.66
C ARG A 88 20.06 24.74 -6.62
N ALA A 89 20.14 23.46 -7.00
CA ALA A 89 19.92 22.31 -6.14
C ALA A 89 21.28 21.68 -5.77
N GLY A 90 21.94 22.24 -4.75
CA GLY A 90 23.29 21.82 -4.34
C GLY A 90 24.34 22.10 -5.42
N SER A 91 24.85 21.05 -6.06
CA SER A 91 25.78 21.13 -7.20
C SER A 91 25.08 21.34 -8.55
N LEU A 92 23.79 21.03 -8.65
CA LEU A 92 23.02 21.06 -9.89
C LEU A 92 22.33 22.42 -10.12
N ASN A 93 22.26 22.87 -11.37
CA ASN A 93 21.43 24.01 -11.79
C ASN A 93 20.20 23.50 -12.53
N VAL A 94 19.03 23.58 -11.90
CA VAL A 94 17.77 23.01 -12.40
C VAL A 94 16.99 24.07 -13.18
N ALA A 95 16.57 23.76 -14.40
CA ALA A 95 15.68 24.63 -15.17
C ALA A 95 14.30 24.70 -14.50
N ALA A 96 13.82 25.92 -14.22
CA ALA A 96 12.70 26.12 -13.31
C ALA A 96 11.85 27.36 -13.65
N GLN A 97 10.63 27.37 -13.10
CA GLN A 97 9.86 28.58 -12.88
C GLN A 97 9.88 28.94 -11.39
N LEU A 98 9.94 30.23 -11.08
CA LEU A 98 10.08 30.73 -9.72
C LEU A 98 8.94 31.71 -9.39
N LEU A 99 8.25 31.46 -8.29
CA LEU A 99 7.28 32.37 -7.68
C LEU A 99 7.85 32.87 -6.35
N ARG A 100 8.11 34.17 -6.25
CA ARG A 100 8.38 34.85 -4.97
C ARG A 100 7.14 35.61 -4.52
N ILE A 101 6.70 35.36 -3.29
CA ILE A 101 5.63 36.07 -2.60
C ILE A 101 6.27 36.93 -1.51
N ASN A 102 6.13 38.26 -1.59
CA ASN A 102 6.52 39.18 -0.52
C ASN A 102 5.30 39.42 0.39
N PHE A 103 5.49 39.27 1.70
CA PHE A 103 4.38 39.22 2.65
C PHE A 103 3.87 40.63 2.99
N ASP A 104 2.56 40.85 2.89
CA ASP A 104 1.99 42.15 3.20
C ASP A 104 2.09 42.45 4.71
N HIS A 105 2.34 43.71 5.04
CA HIS A 105 2.60 44.19 6.41
C HIS A 105 3.76 43.49 7.17
N MET A 106 4.62 42.70 6.50
CA MET A 106 5.77 42.02 7.10
C MET A 106 7.07 42.37 6.35
N ASP A 107 7.66 43.53 6.67
CA ASP A 107 8.84 44.04 5.98
C ASP A 107 10.01 43.04 5.99
N GLY A 108 10.54 42.71 4.81
CA GLY A 108 11.64 41.76 4.64
C GLY A 108 11.25 40.28 4.73
N TRP A 109 9.95 39.94 4.81
CA TRP A 109 9.48 38.55 4.72
C TRP A 109 9.11 38.17 3.30
N SER A 110 9.57 36.98 2.87
CA SER A 110 9.21 36.44 1.56
C SER A 110 9.26 34.91 1.54
N MET A 111 8.52 34.33 0.59
CA MET A 111 8.48 32.89 0.30
C MET A 111 8.77 32.66 -1.18
N ASP A 112 9.78 31.83 -1.46
CA ASP A 112 10.14 31.35 -2.79
C ASP A 112 9.59 29.95 -3.00
N ILE A 113 8.95 29.71 -4.14
CA ILE A 113 8.43 28.41 -4.57
C ILE A 113 8.94 28.14 -5.99
N ALA A 114 9.65 27.02 -6.17
CA ALA A 114 10.24 26.64 -7.45
C ALA A 114 9.59 25.37 -8.03
N PHE A 115 9.29 25.44 -9.33
CA PHE A 115 8.68 24.37 -10.11
C PHE A 115 9.62 23.96 -11.24
N THR A 116 9.70 22.66 -11.56
CA THR A 116 10.52 22.14 -12.66
C THR A 116 9.76 21.13 -13.51
N GLN A 117 10.25 20.92 -14.73
CA GLN A 117 9.88 19.84 -15.64
C GLN A 117 11.02 18.80 -15.78
N ASP A 118 12.14 18.99 -15.07
CA ASP A 118 13.34 18.15 -15.14
C ASP A 118 13.05 16.71 -14.62
N PRO A 119 13.27 15.65 -15.42
CA PRO A 119 12.96 14.27 -15.04
C PRO A 119 13.69 13.76 -13.80
N LEU A 120 14.76 14.43 -13.36
CA LEU A 120 15.41 14.15 -12.08
C LEU A 120 14.46 14.32 -10.90
N PHE A 121 13.38 15.11 -11.03
CA PHE A 121 12.35 15.32 -10.00
C PHE A 121 11.06 14.51 -10.27
N LYS A 122 11.21 13.29 -10.79
CA LYS A 122 10.14 12.33 -11.11
C LYS A 122 9.07 12.79 -12.12
N THR A 123 9.31 13.85 -12.89
CA THR A 123 8.41 14.23 -14.00
C THR A 123 8.59 13.29 -15.20
N ASP A 124 7.49 12.93 -15.86
CA ASP A 124 7.52 12.10 -17.07
C ASP A 124 8.08 12.87 -18.29
N LYS A 125 9.42 12.97 -18.37
CA LYS A 125 10.18 13.47 -19.54
C LYS A 125 9.69 14.82 -20.09
N GLY A 126 9.31 15.73 -19.19
CA GLY A 126 8.81 17.05 -19.55
C GLY A 126 7.35 17.09 -20.05
N THR A 127 6.55 16.06 -19.77
CA THR A 127 5.08 16.09 -19.94
C THR A 127 4.33 16.56 -18.68
N GLN A 128 5.00 16.60 -17.52
CA GLN A 128 4.49 17.04 -16.23
C GLN A 128 5.40 18.12 -15.64
N TYR A 129 4.88 18.88 -14.67
CA TYR A 129 5.66 19.74 -13.78
C TYR A 129 5.51 19.30 -12.33
N ALA A 130 6.57 19.49 -11.54
CA ALA A 130 6.60 19.22 -10.10
C ALA A 130 7.10 20.44 -9.31
N MET A 131 6.58 20.65 -8.10
CA MET A 131 7.09 21.64 -7.15
C MET A 131 8.23 21.00 -6.34
N PHE A 132 9.45 21.50 -6.46
CA PHE A 132 10.62 20.80 -5.92
C PHE A 132 11.34 21.54 -4.78
N ALA A 133 11.21 22.87 -4.69
CA ALA A 133 11.84 23.66 -3.63
C ALA A 133 10.89 24.70 -3.04
N ILE A 134 10.99 24.89 -1.72
CA ILE A 134 10.39 26.01 -0.98
C ILE A 134 11.47 26.61 -0.09
N ASN A 135 11.66 27.92 -0.16
CA ASN A 135 12.50 28.69 0.76
C ASN A 135 11.68 29.82 1.39
N VAL A 136 11.97 30.17 2.64
CA VAL A 136 11.31 31.28 3.37
C VAL A 136 12.38 32.18 3.97
N THR A 137 12.30 33.48 3.67
CA THR A 137 13.06 34.51 4.36
C THR A 137 12.19 35.11 5.45
N ALA A 138 12.60 34.98 6.71
CA ALA A 138 11.87 35.42 7.89
C ALA A 138 12.65 36.53 8.61
N ASN A 139 12.16 37.77 8.56
CA ASN A 139 12.78 38.94 9.19
C ASN A 139 12.18 39.21 10.57
N TYR A 140 12.66 38.53 11.60
CA TYR A 140 12.14 38.65 12.97
C TYR A 140 12.19 40.09 13.51
N ALA A 141 13.14 40.91 13.05
CA ALA A 141 13.27 42.30 13.45
C ALA A 141 12.06 43.17 13.05
N SER A 142 11.28 42.80 12.02
CA SER A 142 10.04 43.50 11.66
C SER A 142 8.79 42.97 12.37
N GLN A 143 8.88 41.83 13.06
CA GLN A 143 7.77 41.21 13.80
C GLN A 143 8.16 40.86 15.26
N PRO A 144 8.63 41.83 16.08
CA PRO A 144 9.18 41.58 17.42
C PRO A 144 8.14 41.09 18.45
N THR A 145 6.85 41.22 18.16
CA THR A 145 5.74 40.68 18.96
C THR A 145 5.53 39.18 18.75
N LEU A 146 5.75 38.69 17.53
CA LEU A 146 5.70 37.26 17.18
C LEU A 146 7.01 36.54 17.51
N PHE A 147 8.14 37.25 17.41
CA PHE A 147 9.49 36.68 17.60
C PHE A 147 10.28 37.35 18.75
N PRO A 148 9.76 37.35 19.99
CA PRO A 148 10.43 37.98 21.13
C PRO A 148 11.77 37.31 21.44
N ASN A 149 12.79 38.13 21.68
CA ASN A 149 14.17 37.72 22.00
C ASN A 149 14.84 36.81 20.95
N ALA A 150 14.47 36.91 19.68
CA ALA A 150 15.17 36.25 18.58
C ALA A 150 16.68 36.55 18.62
N ARG A 151 17.50 35.50 18.47
CA ARG A 151 18.97 35.56 18.53
C ARG A 151 19.55 36.34 17.36
N ASP A 152 19.02 36.09 16.17
CA ASP A 152 19.48 36.61 14.89
C ASP A 152 18.32 37.42 14.26
N PRO A 153 18.57 38.54 13.54
CA PRO A 153 17.51 39.44 13.10
C PRO A 153 16.69 38.91 11.91
N THR A 154 17.28 38.01 11.13
CA THR A 154 16.68 37.42 9.93
C THR A 154 17.19 35.98 9.78
N GLN A 155 16.30 35.04 9.48
CA GLN A 155 16.63 33.65 9.17
C GLN A 155 16.14 33.31 7.76
N VAL A 156 16.92 32.50 7.03
CA VAL A 156 16.46 31.84 5.80
C VAL A 156 16.26 30.37 6.08
N TYR A 157 15.05 29.88 5.86
CA TYR A 157 14.72 28.46 5.79
C TYR A 157 14.77 28.04 4.34
N TYR A 158 15.42 26.92 4.05
CA TYR A 158 15.56 26.39 2.71
C TYR A 158 15.50 24.88 2.75
N LEU A 159 15.01 24.29 1.66
CA LEU A 159 14.93 22.85 1.51
C LEU A 159 16.28 22.29 1.04
N PRO A 160 16.99 21.46 1.84
CA PRO A 160 18.26 20.87 1.43
C PRO A 160 18.02 19.80 0.35
N LEU A 161 18.18 20.18 -0.91
CA LEU A 161 18.04 19.29 -2.07
C LEU A 161 19.30 18.42 -2.26
N ASN A 162 19.11 17.10 -2.34
CA ASN A 162 20.16 16.13 -2.60
C ASN A 162 19.74 15.23 -3.77
N THR A 163 20.63 15.00 -4.74
CA THR A 163 20.36 14.13 -5.91
C THR A 163 20.11 12.67 -5.54
N THR A 164 20.52 12.23 -4.34
CA THR A 164 20.29 10.87 -3.83
C THR A 164 18.94 10.72 -3.10
N TYR A 165 18.35 11.84 -2.66
CA TYR A 165 17.09 11.89 -1.91
C TYR A 165 16.31 13.13 -2.34
N LEU A 166 15.46 12.94 -3.35
CA LEU A 166 14.53 13.96 -3.84
C LEU A 166 13.59 14.39 -2.72
N SER A 167 13.17 15.66 -2.74
CA SER A 167 12.31 16.19 -1.69
C SER A 167 10.91 15.58 -1.77
N THR A 168 10.31 15.25 -0.61
CA THR A 168 8.94 14.72 -0.53
C THR A 168 7.92 15.59 -1.26
N ILE A 169 8.18 16.91 -1.34
CA ILE A 169 7.39 17.91 -2.06
C ILE A 169 7.28 17.59 -3.56
N SER A 170 8.40 17.15 -4.19
CA SER A 170 8.40 16.78 -5.61
C SER A 170 7.60 15.51 -5.91
N GLU A 171 7.32 14.69 -4.89
CA GLU A 171 6.51 13.48 -5.02
C GLU A 171 5.02 13.71 -4.75
N SER A 172 4.64 14.89 -4.23
CA SER A 172 3.29 15.18 -3.73
C SER A 172 2.55 16.27 -4.49
N ILE A 173 3.26 17.27 -5.03
CA ILE A 173 2.71 18.37 -5.84
C ILE A 173 3.32 18.31 -7.24
N TYR A 174 2.63 17.59 -8.12
CA TYR A 174 2.90 17.51 -9.56
C TYR A 174 1.57 17.46 -10.33
N ALA A 175 1.59 17.81 -11.61
CA ALA A 175 0.46 17.64 -12.53
C ALA A 175 0.93 17.60 -13.99
N GLU A 176 0.09 17.13 -14.91
CA GLU A 176 0.33 17.19 -16.36
C GLU A 176 0.47 18.65 -16.87
N ASN A 177 1.30 18.84 -17.90
CA ASN A 177 1.47 20.14 -18.56
C ASN A 177 0.20 20.55 -19.29
N GLY A 178 -0.35 21.72 -18.92
CA GLY A 178 -1.67 22.17 -19.39
C GLY A 178 -2.81 21.77 -18.47
N HIS A 179 -2.54 20.96 -17.44
CA HIS A 179 -3.42 20.74 -16.30
C HIS A 179 -2.98 21.57 -15.09
N SER A 180 -3.87 21.63 -14.11
CA SER A 180 -3.75 22.43 -12.90
C SER A 180 -4.05 21.58 -11.66
N TYR A 181 -3.09 21.54 -10.74
CA TYR A 181 -3.18 20.78 -9.49
C TYR A 181 -4.22 21.40 -8.55
N TYR A 182 -5.19 20.61 -8.10
CA TYR A 182 -6.23 21.01 -7.17
C TYR A 182 -6.28 20.07 -5.96
N CYS A 183 -6.11 20.64 -4.76
CA CYS A 183 -6.18 19.92 -3.50
C CYS A 183 -6.91 20.76 -2.43
N PRO A 184 -8.21 20.53 -2.19
CA PRO A 184 -8.91 21.17 -1.08
C PRO A 184 -8.37 20.76 0.28
N SER A 185 -7.93 19.51 0.45
CA SER A 185 -7.38 19.00 1.71
C SER A 185 -6.11 19.73 2.16
N ARG A 186 -5.84 19.69 3.48
CA ARG A 186 -4.63 20.26 4.08
C ARG A 186 -3.43 19.36 3.80
N GLN A 187 -2.33 19.97 3.38
CA GLN A 187 -1.07 19.28 3.08
C GLN A 187 0.09 19.92 3.84
N LYS A 188 0.87 19.11 4.56
CA LYS A 188 2.06 19.55 5.30
C LYS A 188 3.33 19.18 4.54
N TYR A 189 4.24 20.14 4.41
CA TYR A 189 5.56 19.95 3.79
C TYR A 189 6.66 20.56 4.65
N ASP A 190 7.59 19.72 5.10
CA ASP A 190 8.73 20.17 5.88
C ASP A 190 9.76 20.88 4.98
N ILE A 191 10.14 22.10 5.36
CA ILE A 191 11.16 22.91 4.69
C ILE A 191 12.54 22.48 5.20
N ASN A 192 12.71 22.27 6.50
CA ASN A 192 13.93 21.68 7.05
C ASN A 192 13.61 20.77 8.24
N LYS A 193 14.14 19.53 8.23
CA LYS A 193 14.09 18.55 9.34
C LYS A 193 15.41 18.40 10.11
N ASN A 194 16.52 18.89 9.58
CA ASN A 194 17.85 18.55 10.06
C ASN A 194 18.53 19.79 10.66
N ALA A 195 18.81 19.72 11.98
CA ALA A 195 19.47 20.77 12.74
C ALA A 195 20.81 21.23 12.16
N TYR A 196 21.48 20.40 11.34
CA TYR A 196 22.70 20.76 10.62
C TYR A 196 22.52 21.90 9.60
N TYR A 197 21.35 21.98 8.94
CA TYR A 197 21.10 22.98 7.89
C TYR A 197 20.44 24.27 8.41
N GLY A 198 19.97 24.26 9.65
CA GLY A 198 19.22 25.34 10.30
C GLY A 198 18.22 24.77 11.32
N PRO A 199 17.38 25.61 11.95
CA PRO A 199 16.30 25.14 12.82
C PRO A 199 15.16 24.48 12.01
N TYR A 200 14.24 23.81 12.71
CA TYR A 200 13.09 23.12 12.12
C TYR A 200 12.10 24.11 11.49
N ALA A 201 11.51 23.73 10.35
CA ALA A 201 10.40 24.47 9.75
C ALA A 201 9.57 23.62 8.80
N TYR A 202 8.29 23.94 8.70
CA TYR A 202 7.38 23.40 7.69
C TYR A 202 6.35 24.43 7.23
N VAL A 203 5.75 24.16 6.07
CA VAL A 203 4.60 24.88 5.53
C VAL A 203 3.39 23.96 5.47
N GLU A 204 2.20 24.49 5.75
CA GLU A 204 0.93 23.86 5.42
C GLU A 204 0.23 24.67 4.34
N PHE A 205 -0.21 23.99 3.28
CA PHE A 205 -1.13 24.54 2.30
C PHE A 205 -2.53 23.92 2.51
N SER A 206 -3.59 24.65 2.21
CA SER A 206 -4.93 24.08 2.02
C SER A 206 -5.74 24.91 1.01
N LEU A 207 -6.84 24.35 0.50
CA LEU A 207 -7.61 24.97 -0.61
C LEU A 207 -6.75 25.27 -1.85
N THR A 208 -5.70 24.47 -2.06
CA THR A 208 -4.65 24.67 -3.06
C THR A 208 -5.19 24.50 -4.47
N TYR A 209 -4.93 25.50 -5.30
CA TYR A 209 -5.14 25.50 -6.74
C TYR A 209 -3.89 26.08 -7.39
N LEU A 210 -3.10 25.23 -8.05
CA LEU A 210 -1.78 25.54 -8.60
C LEU A 210 -1.75 25.21 -10.09
N GLN A 211 -1.06 26.04 -10.86
CA GLN A 211 -0.61 25.70 -12.20
C GLN A 211 0.75 26.36 -12.46
N ALA A 212 1.76 25.58 -12.83
CA ALA A 212 3.03 26.07 -13.37
C ALA A 212 3.17 25.64 -14.83
N PHE A 213 4.16 26.18 -15.54
CA PHE A 213 4.43 25.94 -16.96
C PHE A 213 3.18 26.10 -17.86
N LYS A 214 2.29 27.02 -17.47
CA LYS A 214 1.02 27.26 -18.15
C LYS A 214 1.27 27.76 -19.58
N THR A 215 0.73 27.03 -20.56
CA THR A 215 0.89 27.31 -22.00
C THR A 215 -0.32 28.02 -22.62
N SER A 216 -1.48 27.97 -21.97
CA SER A 216 -2.71 28.59 -22.47
C SER A 216 -2.73 30.10 -22.15
N ARG A 217 -3.21 30.92 -23.10
CA ARG A 217 -3.24 32.39 -23.00
C ARG A 217 -4.39 32.93 -22.13
N SER A 218 -4.99 32.09 -21.29
CA SER A 218 -6.05 32.50 -20.35
C SER A 218 -5.46 33.05 -19.05
N LYS A 219 -6.24 33.88 -18.34
CA LYS A 219 -5.93 34.31 -16.95
C LYS A 219 -6.66 33.46 -15.91
N THR A 220 -7.08 32.26 -16.29
CA THR A 220 -7.75 31.26 -15.45
C THR A 220 -6.89 30.01 -15.39
N PHE A 221 -7.11 29.16 -14.39
CA PHE A 221 -6.59 27.80 -14.42
C PHE A 221 -7.16 27.05 -15.64
N ASP A 222 -6.39 26.09 -16.18
CA ASP A 222 -6.84 25.19 -17.24
C ASP A 222 -7.53 23.93 -16.63
N GLN A 223 -7.47 22.77 -17.28
CA GLN A 223 -8.14 21.56 -16.79
C GLN A 223 -7.59 21.13 -15.43
N ARG A 224 -8.44 20.79 -14.46
CA ARG A 224 -8.00 20.42 -13.10
C ARG A 224 -7.62 18.94 -13.01
N GLU A 225 -6.59 18.67 -12.22
CA GLU A 225 -6.13 17.35 -11.78
C GLU A 225 -6.19 17.33 -10.25
N THR A 226 -6.86 16.34 -9.65
CA THR A 226 -7.04 16.27 -8.18
C THR A 226 -5.86 15.56 -7.51
N CYS A 227 -5.41 16.08 -6.37
CA CYS A 227 -4.33 15.46 -5.59
C CYS A 227 -4.69 14.05 -5.08
N SER A 228 -3.67 13.19 -4.93
CA SER A 228 -3.83 11.81 -4.47
C SER A 228 -4.53 11.67 -3.10
N SER A 229 -4.37 12.66 -2.21
CA SER A 229 -5.11 12.75 -0.93
C SER A 229 -6.63 12.77 -1.09
N ASP A 230 -7.12 13.40 -2.16
CA ASP A 230 -8.55 13.57 -2.46
C ASP A 230 -9.03 12.66 -3.63
N GLN A 231 -8.12 11.88 -4.26
CA GLN A 231 -8.47 10.85 -5.26
C GLN A 231 -9.06 9.59 -4.59
N HIS A 232 -10.26 9.72 -4.02
CA HIS A 232 -10.99 8.57 -3.52
C HIS A 232 -11.58 7.73 -4.66
N VAL A 233 -11.54 6.40 -4.49
CA VAL A 233 -12.17 5.41 -5.38
C VAL A 233 -13.68 5.63 -5.56
N THR A 234 -14.30 6.44 -4.69
CA THR A 234 -15.70 6.87 -4.75
C THR A 234 -16.09 7.48 -6.10
N ASP A 235 -15.22 8.23 -6.76
CA ASP A 235 -15.56 8.92 -8.02
C ASP A 235 -15.68 7.94 -9.20
N LEU A 236 -15.00 6.79 -9.10
CA LEU A 236 -15.10 5.70 -10.07
C LEU A 236 -16.40 4.88 -9.90
N VAL A 237 -17.00 4.87 -8.70
CA VAL A 237 -18.18 4.05 -8.38
C VAL A 237 -19.43 4.46 -9.19
N PRO A 238 -19.84 5.74 -9.28
CA PRO A 238 -20.94 6.16 -10.15
C PRO A 238 -20.73 5.79 -11.62
N ILE A 239 -19.48 5.88 -12.11
CA ILE A 239 -19.13 5.57 -13.50
C ILE A 239 -19.24 4.06 -13.77
N ILE A 240 -18.69 3.23 -12.88
CA ILE A 240 -18.79 1.76 -12.96
C ILE A 240 -20.25 1.31 -12.83
N VAL A 241 -21.01 1.83 -11.87
CA VAL A 241 -22.43 1.50 -11.68
C VAL A 241 -23.26 1.92 -12.90
N GLY A 242 -23.02 3.12 -13.45
CA GLY A 242 -23.68 3.59 -14.67
C GLY A 242 -23.36 2.71 -15.90
N SER A 243 -22.09 2.33 -16.06
CA SER A 243 -21.65 1.44 -17.15
C SER A 243 -22.26 0.03 -17.04
N ILE A 244 -22.31 -0.53 -15.84
CA ILE A 244 -22.94 -1.83 -15.57
C ILE A 244 -24.45 -1.75 -15.82
N LEU A 245 -25.12 -0.69 -15.37
CA LEU A 245 -26.56 -0.50 -15.58
C LEU A 245 -26.89 -0.35 -17.07
N ALA A 246 -26.10 0.42 -17.82
CA ALA A 246 -26.22 0.54 -19.28
C ALA A 246 -26.00 -0.82 -19.98
N GLY A 247 -25.01 -1.59 -19.53
CA GLY A 247 -24.77 -2.96 -20.02
C GLY A 247 -25.97 -3.89 -19.79
N PHE A 248 -26.60 -3.86 -18.61
CA PHE A 248 -27.82 -4.63 -18.34
C PHE A 248 -29.02 -4.17 -19.17
N ILE A 249 -29.16 -2.87 -19.42
CA ILE A 249 -30.22 -2.33 -20.30
C ILE A 249 -30.01 -2.83 -21.74
N VAL A 250 -28.81 -2.75 -22.29
CA VAL A 250 -28.50 -3.27 -23.63
C VAL A 250 -28.72 -4.79 -23.70
N LEU A 251 -28.25 -5.55 -22.70
CA LEU A 251 -28.44 -7.00 -22.63
C LEU A 251 -29.92 -7.40 -22.60
N THR A 252 -30.73 -6.74 -21.77
CA THR A 252 -32.19 -7.02 -21.69
C THR A 252 -32.93 -6.60 -22.96
N LEU A 253 -32.50 -5.52 -23.64
CA LEU A 253 -33.06 -5.10 -24.92
C LEU A 253 -32.71 -6.11 -26.04
N VAL A 254 -31.48 -6.62 -26.08
CA VAL A 254 -31.06 -7.70 -26.99
C VAL A 254 -31.82 -9.00 -26.72
N VAL A 255 -31.95 -9.42 -25.46
CA VAL A 255 -32.73 -10.61 -25.08
C VAL A 255 -34.21 -10.44 -25.45
N TYR A 256 -34.79 -9.25 -25.24
CA TYR A 256 -36.15 -8.94 -25.64
C TYR A 256 -36.35 -8.99 -27.16
N LEU A 257 -35.39 -8.48 -27.95
CA LEU A 257 -35.45 -8.55 -29.42
C LEU A 257 -35.32 -9.99 -29.94
N ILE A 258 -34.43 -10.81 -29.35
CA ILE A 258 -34.29 -12.23 -29.69
C ILE A 258 -35.57 -13.01 -29.31
N TYR A 259 -36.12 -12.74 -28.12
CA TYR A 259 -37.38 -13.35 -27.68
C TYR A 259 -38.54 -12.96 -28.61
N ARG A 260 -38.60 -11.70 -29.05
CA ARG A 260 -39.61 -11.20 -29.99
C ARG A 260 -39.44 -11.74 -31.42
N SER A 261 -38.22 -12.04 -31.87
CA SER A 261 -37.98 -12.61 -33.21
C SER A 261 -38.08 -14.15 -33.26
N CYS A 262 -38.08 -14.83 -32.11
CA CYS A 262 -38.26 -16.28 -32.01
C CYS A 262 -39.69 -16.70 -31.61
N LEU A 263 -40.63 -15.76 -31.45
CA LEU A 263 -42.03 -16.04 -31.13
C LEU A 263 -42.90 -16.10 -32.41
N PRO A 264 -43.73 -17.14 -32.61
CA PRO A 264 -44.76 -17.15 -33.64
C PRO A 264 -45.81 -16.04 -33.41
N GLU A 265 -46.37 -15.50 -34.51
CA GLU A 265 -47.39 -14.43 -34.47
C GLU A 265 -48.63 -14.83 -33.66
N GLU A 266 -48.98 -16.12 -33.66
CA GLU A 266 -50.07 -16.70 -32.85
C GLU A 266 -49.94 -16.38 -31.35
N VAL A 267 -48.71 -16.35 -30.82
CA VAL A 267 -48.44 -16.06 -29.40
C VAL A 267 -48.40 -14.56 -29.14
N LEU A 268 -47.91 -13.76 -30.08
CA LEU A 268 -47.91 -12.29 -29.99
C LEU A 268 -49.35 -11.73 -29.93
N ASN A 269 -50.25 -12.28 -30.74
CA ASN A 269 -51.66 -11.88 -30.78
C ASN A 269 -52.45 -12.24 -29.50
N LEU A 270 -51.99 -13.21 -28.71
CA LEU A 270 -52.61 -13.58 -27.42
C LEU A 270 -52.26 -12.62 -26.27
N VAL A 271 -51.19 -11.82 -26.40
CA VAL A 271 -50.67 -10.98 -25.31
C VAL A 271 -51.15 -9.52 -25.39
N ASN A 272 -51.63 -9.05 -26.54
CA ASN A 272 -52.13 -7.68 -26.70
C ASN A 272 -53.25 -7.56 -27.77
N PRO A 273 -54.53 -7.85 -27.43
CA PRO A 273 -55.64 -7.88 -28.39
C PRO A 273 -56.20 -6.47 -28.75
N GLY A 274 -55.34 -5.45 -28.83
CA GLY A 274 -55.77 -4.04 -28.74
C GLY A 274 -55.09 -3.01 -29.63
N SER A 275 -54.25 -3.40 -30.61
CA SER A 275 -53.57 -2.45 -31.51
C SER A 275 -53.85 -2.74 -32.99
N HIS A 276 -54.99 -2.24 -33.48
CA HIS A 276 -55.33 -2.21 -34.90
C HIS A 276 -54.59 -1.05 -35.58
N PHE A 277 -53.71 -1.34 -36.54
CA PHE A 277 -53.25 -0.39 -37.56
C PHE A 277 -53.04 -1.17 -38.86
N GLU A 278 -53.47 -0.59 -39.97
CA GLU A 278 -53.71 -1.31 -41.22
C GLU A 278 -52.47 -1.34 -42.11
N ASN A 279 -52.33 -2.43 -42.89
CA ASN A 279 -51.36 -2.50 -43.98
C ASN A 279 -51.96 -1.82 -45.22
N GLU A 280 -51.42 -0.66 -45.60
CA GLU A 280 -51.23 -0.32 -47.01
C GLU A 280 -49.75 -0.56 -47.33
N GLY A 281 -49.48 -1.43 -48.30
CA GLY A 281 -48.14 -2.00 -48.52
C GLY A 281 -47.48 -1.54 -49.82
N MET A 282 -46.27 -2.04 -50.04
CA MET A 282 -45.60 -2.04 -51.33
C MET A 282 -44.65 -3.25 -51.40
N GLU A 283 -44.85 -4.13 -52.39
CA GLU A 283 -43.80 -5.01 -52.91
C GLU A 283 -42.81 -4.08 -53.66
N GLU A 284 -41.49 -4.25 -53.70
CA GLU A 284 -40.63 -5.43 -53.86
C GLU A 284 -39.37 -5.26 -52.95
N ASP A 285 -38.34 -6.12 -52.87
CA ASP A 285 -37.88 -7.21 -53.73
C ASP A 285 -37.16 -8.30 -52.90
N LYS A 286 -36.97 -9.50 -53.46
CA LYS A 286 -36.25 -10.63 -52.84
C LYS A 286 -35.15 -11.16 -53.75
N ASP A 287 -33.88 -10.88 -53.43
CA ASP A 287 -32.88 -11.95 -53.39
C ASP A 287 -31.57 -11.59 -52.65
N SER A 288 -30.62 -12.53 -52.64
CA SER A 288 -29.19 -12.40 -52.27
C SER A 288 -28.76 -12.58 -50.79
N LEU A 289 -29.61 -13.17 -49.93
CA LEU A 289 -29.14 -13.68 -48.62
C LEU A 289 -28.55 -15.10 -48.75
N LYS A 290 -27.37 -15.22 -49.38
CA LYS A 290 -26.47 -16.40 -49.35
C LYS A 290 -25.09 -16.08 -49.93
N ILE A 291 -24.09 -16.88 -49.55
CA ILE A 291 -22.68 -16.84 -50.00
C ILE A 291 -21.87 -15.63 -49.49
N LYS A 292 -21.46 -15.68 -48.22
CA LYS A 292 -20.02 -15.71 -47.84
C LYS A 292 -19.80 -16.03 -46.36
N GLN A 293 -19.69 -17.32 -46.08
CA GLN A 293 -18.91 -17.85 -44.97
C GLN A 293 -17.78 -18.68 -45.59
N LYS A 294 -16.55 -18.56 -45.05
CA LYS A 294 -15.24 -18.98 -45.62
C LYS A 294 -14.57 -17.98 -46.58
N ASN A 295 -13.24 -18.11 -46.60
CA ASN A 295 -12.20 -17.29 -47.24
C ASN A 295 -12.09 -15.91 -46.56
N PHE A 296 -10.91 -15.42 -46.18
CA PHE A 296 -9.59 -15.60 -46.81
C PHE A 296 -8.49 -16.12 -45.84
N LEU A 297 -7.38 -16.61 -46.40
CA LEU A 297 -6.13 -17.00 -45.74
C LEU A 297 -5.01 -16.71 -46.76
N GLU A 298 -3.84 -16.21 -46.31
CA GLU A 298 -2.68 -15.84 -47.15
C GLU A 298 -2.99 -14.67 -48.13
N GLU A 299 -2.05 -13.96 -48.78
CA GLU A 299 -0.57 -13.98 -48.84
C GLU A 299 0.00 -12.63 -48.28
N GLY A 300 1.31 -12.40 -48.12
CA GLY A 300 2.24 -11.89 -49.15
C GLY A 300 2.25 -10.34 -49.20
N GLU A 301 3.36 -9.60 -49.22
CA GLU A 301 4.78 -9.91 -49.50
C GLU A 301 5.73 -8.89 -48.77
N GLU A 302 7.00 -8.79 -49.19
CA GLU A 302 8.15 -8.10 -48.53
C GLU A 302 8.12 -6.54 -48.70
N ILE A 303 9.06 -5.65 -48.28
CA ILE A 303 10.54 -5.63 -48.32
C ILE A 303 11.15 -4.68 -47.23
N ASN A 304 12.24 -5.13 -46.61
CA ASN A 304 13.52 -4.46 -46.18
C ASN A 304 13.81 -2.96 -46.53
N LEU A 305 14.80 -2.22 -45.97
CA LEU A 305 16.07 -2.51 -45.26
C LEU A 305 16.57 -1.27 -44.43
N ASP A 306 17.63 -1.48 -43.62
CA ASP A 306 18.70 -0.53 -43.14
C ASP A 306 18.41 0.76 -42.31
N ALA A 307 19.05 0.83 -41.13
CA ALA A 307 20.13 1.79 -40.81
C ALA A 307 20.81 1.48 -39.44
N ASP A 308 22.16 1.51 -39.40
CA ASP A 308 22.97 1.41 -38.17
C ASP A 308 22.95 2.72 -37.33
N PRO A 309 23.61 2.74 -36.14
CA PRO A 309 24.95 3.35 -36.14
C PRO A 309 26.06 2.57 -35.40
N VAL A 310 27.30 2.92 -35.75
CA VAL A 310 28.57 2.26 -35.39
C VAL A 310 29.18 2.78 -34.07
N LEU A 311 30.13 2.02 -33.51
CA LEU A 311 30.98 2.40 -32.37
C LEU A 311 31.72 3.74 -32.55
N SER A 312 32.08 4.34 -31.41
CA SER A 312 33.33 5.10 -31.26
C SER A 312 33.95 4.83 -29.87
N GLU A 313 35.17 4.31 -29.84
CA GLU A 313 35.99 4.26 -28.61
C GLU A 313 36.60 5.64 -28.32
N GLU A 314 36.92 5.93 -27.05
CA GLU A 314 38.12 6.72 -26.74
C GLU A 314 38.72 6.34 -25.37
N ARG A 315 40.06 6.39 -25.31
CA ARG A 315 40.94 6.25 -24.14
C ARG A 315 41.69 7.59 -23.96
N THR A 316 42.35 7.95 -22.85
CA THR A 316 42.47 7.29 -21.53
C THR A 316 42.15 8.33 -20.41
N ASP A 317 42.88 8.71 -19.35
CA ASP A 317 44.18 8.35 -18.76
C ASP A 317 44.14 8.47 -17.21
N ASP A 318 44.47 7.35 -16.56
CA ASP A 318 45.38 7.19 -15.41
C ASP A 318 45.54 8.32 -14.36
N ASP A 319 45.18 8.05 -13.10
CA ASP A 319 46.02 8.33 -11.92
C ASP A 319 45.63 7.41 -10.74
N SER A 320 46.45 7.37 -9.67
CA SER A 320 46.50 6.28 -8.69
C SER A 320 46.73 6.72 -7.22
N LEU A 321 46.82 5.73 -6.32
CA LEU A 321 47.15 5.85 -4.87
C LEU A 321 46.01 6.44 -3.98
N ASP A 322 45.83 6.07 -2.69
CA ASP A 322 46.44 4.99 -1.89
C ASP A 322 45.42 4.45 -0.85
N GLU A 323 45.77 3.38 -0.13
CA GLU A 323 45.02 2.90 1.03
C GLU A 323 45.11 3.86 2.23
N THR A 324 44.08 3.88 3.10
CA THR A 324 44.33 3.65 4.54
C THR A 324 43.06 3.24 5.31
N PHE A 325 43.17 2.14 6.06
CA PHE A 325 42.12 1.59 6.90
C PHE A 325 42.33 2.00 8.37
N VAL A 326 41.40 2.78 8.95
CA VAL A 326 41.40 3.07 10.39
C VAL A 326 40.03 2.77 10.99
N SER A 327 39.89 1.60 11.60
CA SER A 327 38.69 1.22 12.36
C SER A 327 38.84 1.62 13.83
N THR A 328 38.11 2.64 14.26
CA THR A 328 38.02 3.02 15.68
C THR A 328 36.70 2.52 16.26
N ARG A 329 36.75 1.37 16.95
CA ARG A 329 35.64 0.90 17.79
C ARG A 329 35.55 1.79 19.04
N THR A 330 34.36 2.34 19.29
CA THR A 330 34.02 2.90 20.61
C THR A 330 32.75 2.21 21.11
N THR A 331 32.85 1.55 22.26
CA THR A 331 31.72 0.92 22.95
C THR A 331 30.85 1.99 23.62
N VAL A 332 29.53 1.93 23.42
CA VAL A 332 28.57 2.69 24.23
C VAL A 332 28.06 1.76 25.32
N ASP A 333 28.04 2.26 26.55
CA ASP A 333 27.79 1.49 27.77
C ASP A 333 26.29 1.44 28.13
N ASP A 334 25.92 0.44 28.94
CA ASP A 334 24.52 0.10 29.26
C ASP A 334 24.11 0.75 30.60
N SER A 335 23.01 1.50 30.63
CA SER A 335 22.56 2.21 31.85
C SER A 335 21.08 2.60 31.85
N ALA A 336 20.20 1.61 31.90
CA ALA A 336 18.82 1.79 32.36
C ALA A 336 18.72 1.47 33.86
N ARG A 337 18.35 2.46 34.69
CA ARG A 337 17.92 2.26 36.08
C ARG A 337 16.76 3.19 36.43
N TYR A 338 15.59 2.59 36.66
CA TYR A 338 14.63 3.04 37.67
C TYR A 338 14.17 1.80 38.45
N VAL A 339 13.82 1.99 39.72
CA VAL A 339 13.43 0.92 40.66
C VAL A 339 12.09 1.30 41.27
N ASP A 340 11.21 0.31 41.43
CA ASP A 340 9.84 0.47 41.92
C ASP A 340 9.73 0.94 43.38
N ALA A 341 8.57 1.50 43.72
CA ALA A 341 8.02 1.48 45.07
C ALA A 341 6.48 1.62 45.06
N ASP A 342 5.79 0.49 45.30
CA ASP A 342 4.44 0.34 45.92
C ASP A 342 3.21 1.07 45.29
N SER A 343 1.96 0.58 45.39
CA SER A 343 1.44 -0.61 46.08
C SER A 343 0.18 -1.17 45.38
N SER A 344 -0.19 -2.41 45.73
CA SER A 344 -1.36 -3.18 45.28
C SER A 344 -2.72 -2.47 45.28
N LEU A 345 -3.60 -2.79 44.31
CA LEU A 345 -4.98 -3.34 44.53
C LEU A 345 -5.84 -3.37 43.23
N ASP A 346 -5.85 -4.48 42.49
CA ASP A 346 -7.07 -5.28 42.14
C ASP A 346 -6.65 -6.49 41.27
N ASP A 347 -6.53 -7.68 41.86
CA ASP A 347 -6.17 -8.92 41.16
C ASP A 347 -7.30 -9.94 41.29
N ARG A 348 -8.18 -9.98 40.28
CA ARG A 348 -9.36 -10.86 40.26
C ARG A 348 -9.69 -11.54 38.92
N PHE A 349 -8.80 -11.44 37.92
CA PHE A 349 -8.96 -12.15 36.63
C PHE A 349 -7.67 -12.77 36.07
N ALA A 350 -6.71 -13.15 36.94
CA ALA A 350 -5.43 -13.75 36.53
C ALA A 350 -5.09 -15.10 37.20
N SER A 351 -6.05 -16.02 37.36
CA SER A 351 -5.80 -17.37 37.91
C SER A 351 -6.34 -18.52 37.05
N ILE A 352 -5.60 -18.86 35.99
CA ILE A 352 -5.03 -20.21 35.74
C ILE A 352 -3.96 -20.07 34.64
N SER A 353 -2.71 -20.02 35.07
CA SER A 353 -1.58 -20.65 34.39
C SER A 353 -0.63 -21.13 35.48
N PRO A 354 -0.09 -22.36 35.42
CA PRO A 354 1.03 -22.73 36.27
C PRO A 354 2.29 -21.93 35.89
N GLU A 355 3.33 -22.08 36.71
CA GLU A 355 4.68 -21.58 36.45
C GLU A 355 5.19 -21.93 35.04
N PRO A 356 6.15 -21.15 34.49
CA PRO A 356 6.68 -21.35 33.13
C PRO A 356 7.53 -22.63 33.01
N THR A 357 6.87 -23.78 32.97
CA THR A 357 7.48 -25.03 32.49
C THR A 357 7.94 -24.84 31.05
N ASN A 358 9.21 -25.13 30.76
CA ASN A 358 9.80 -25.13 29.42
C ASN A 358 8.98 -26.04 28.50
N SER A 359 8.12 -25.41 27.70
CA SER A 359 7.02 -26.08 27.01
C SER A 359 7.11 -25.74 25.53
N HIS A 360 7.43 -26.73 24.70
CA HIS A 360 7.83 -26.51 23.32
C HIS A 360 6.94 -27.30 22.36
N ILE A 361 6.47 -26.63 21.31
CA ILE A 361 5.88 -27.27 20.13
C ILE A 361 6.86 -27.03 18.97
N LEU A 362 7.28 -28.09 18.30
CA LEU A 362 8.03 -28.00 17.05
C LEU A 362 7.13 -28.51 15.91
N ILE A 363 6.78 -27.60 14.99
CA ILE A 363 5.99 -27.91 13.79
C ILE A 363 6.91 -27.93 12.58
N ARG A 364 6.74 -28.93 11.71
CA ARG A 364 7.33 -29.00 10.37
C ARG A 364 6.30 -29.46 9.34
N VAL A 365 6.30 -28.87 8.15
CA VAL A 365 5.42 -29.27 7.03
C VAL A 365 6.29 -29.90 5.95
N THR A 366 6.55 -31.19 6.11
CA THR A 366 7.68 -31.88 5.47
C THR A 366 7.43 -32.37 4.04
N ASP A 367 6.17 -32.53 3.65
CA ASP A 367 5.80 -33.16 2.38
C ASP A 367 4.39 -32.72 1.94
N PHE A 368 4.06 -32.94 0.67
CA PHE A 368 2.71 -32.69 0.14
C PHE A 368 2.36 -33.64 -1.01
N GLU A 369 1.10 -34.06 -1.08
CA GLU A 369 0.59 -34.95 -2.13
C GLU A 369 -0.74 -34.43 -2.69
N LYS A 370 -1.03 -34.80 -3.95
CA LYS A 370 -2.29 -34.49 -4.63
C LYS A 370 -3.26 -35.66 -4.45
N ARG A 371 -4.34 -35.45 -3.69
CA ARG A 371 -5.43 -36.43 -3.49
C ARG A 371 -6.63 -36.10 -4.39
N GLY A 372 -7.32 -37.14 -4.83
CA GLY A 372 -8.52 -37.03 -5.67
C GLY A 372 -8.23 -36.82 -7.16
N GLU A 373 -9.28 -37.00 -7.98
CA GLU A 373 -9.19 -37.02 -9.44
C GLU A 373 -9.98 -35.88 -10.11
N GLY A 374 -9.64 -35.60 -11.37
CA GLY A 374 -10.32 -34.59 -12.19
C GLY A 374 -10.34 -33.19 -11.56
N MET A 375 -11.48 -32.49 -11.68
CA MET A 375 -11.69 -31.15 -11.13
C MET A 375 -11.76 -31.11 -9.59
N ASN A 376 -11.91 -32.25 -8.92
CA ASN A 376 -12.04 -32.34 -7.47
C ASN A 376 -10.70 -32.63 -6.76
N ALA A 377 -9.59 -32.70 -7.50
CA ALA A 377 -8.27 -32.97 -6.93
C ALA A 377 -7.72 -31.80 -6.10
N PHE A 378 -7.15 -32.09 -4.92
CA PHE A 378 -6.61 -31.09 -4.00
C PHE A 378 -5.25 -31.51 -3.42
N ILE A 379 -4.47 -30.53 -2.95
CA ILE A 379 -3.19 -30.78 -2.29
C ILE A 379 -3.41 -30.87 -0.77
N VAL A 380 -2.90 -31.95 -0.15
CA VAL A 380 -2.70 -32.06 1.30
C VAL A 380 -1.23 -31.90 1.65
N TYR A 381 -0.98 -31.41 2.86
CA TYR A 381 0.34 -31.17 3.43
C TYR A 381 0.52 -32.05 4.66
N LYS A 382 1.71 -32.67 4.79
CA LYS A 382 2.11 -33.53 5.91
C LYS A 382 2.68 -32.68 7.02
N ILE A 383 1.89 -32.47 8.08
CA ILE A 383 2.32 -31.76 9.28
C ILE A 383 2.88 -32.79 10.25
N ILE A 384 4.11 -32.57 10.70
CA ILE A 384 4.72 -33.29 11.81
C ILE A 384 4.82 -32.33 12.99
N THR A 385 4.23 -32.70 14.11
CA THR A 385 4.21 -31.91 15.34
C THR A 385 4.87 -32.68 16.47
N ARG A 386 5.85 -32.07 17.13
CA ARG A 386 6.43 -32.56 18.38
C ARG A 386 6.04 -31.67 19.55
N THR A 387 5.70 -32.27 20.68
CA THR A 387 5.28 -31.56 21.89
C THR A 387 6.07 -32.05 23.12
N GLU A 388 6.58 -31.10 23.88
CA GLU A 388 7.29 -31.33 25.14
C GLU A 388 6.71 -30.39 26.20
N GLY A 389 6.32 -30.92 27.37
CA GLY A 389 5.91 -30.12 28.52
C GLY A 389 4.57 -29.37 28.39
N ILE A 390 3.62 -29.83 27.57
CA ILE A 390 2.34 -29.11 27.33
C ILE A 390 1.14 -29.99 27.71
N ALA A 391 0.28 -29.47 28.60
CA ALA A 391 -0.96 -30.12 28.99
C ALA A 391 -1.95 -30.23 27.81
N GLY A 392 -2.66 -31.35 27.72
CA GLY A 392 -3.68 -31.60 26.70
C GLY A 392 -3.19 -32.29 25.41
N TYR A 393 -1.89 -32.40 25.18
CA TYR A 393 -1.34 -33.30 24.16
C TYR A 393 -1.09 -34.68 24.78
N ALA A 394 -1.59 -35.74 24.16
CA ALA A 394 -1.51 -37.12 24.67
C ALA A 394 -0.23 -37.86 24.22
N ASN A 395 0.23 -37.58 22.99
CA ASN A 395 1.45 -38.13 22.42
C ASN A 395 2.55 -37.05 22.35
N ARG A 396 3.81 -37.48 22.18
CA ARG A 396 4.94 -36.56 21.91
C ARG A 396 5.10 -36.22 20.44
N ASP A 397 4.87 -37.18 19.55
CA ASP A 397 4.91 -37.01 18.09
C ASP A 397 3.50 -37.20 17.53
N TYR A 398 3.11 -36.32 16.60
CA TYR A 398 1.90 -36.41 15.79
C TYR A 398 2.24 -36.22 14.31
N ILE A 399 1.52 -36.94 13.44
CA ILE A 399 1.61 -36.79 11.99
C ILE A 399 0.19 -36.68 11.43
N VAL A 400 -0.18 -35.49 10.96
CA VAL A 400 -1.52 -35.25 10.38
C VAL A 400 -1.41 -34.71 8.96
N TRP A 401 -2.38 -35.08 8.12
CA TRP A 401 -2.51 -34.55 6.76
C TRP A 401 -3.64 -33.51 6.73
N ARG A 402 -3.36 -32.33 6.18
CA ARG A 402 -4.32 -31.22 6.07
C ARG A 402 -4.30 -30.62 4.68
N ARG A 403 -5.47 -30.40 4.08
CA ARG A 403 -5.58 -29.65 2.81
C ARG A 403 -5.66 -28.16 3.11
N PHE A 404 -5.28 -27.33 2.15
CA PHE A 404 -5.19 -25.88 2.34
C PHE A 404 -6.49 -25.23 2.88
N SER A 405 -7.68 -25.72 2.52
CA SER A 405 -8.94 -25.17 3.05
C SER A 405 -9.16 -25.44 4.56
N ASP A 406 -8.45 -26.39 5.16
CA ASP A 406 -8.57 -26.66 6.59
C ASP A 406 -7.77 -25.63 7.41
N PHE A 407 -6.63 -25.16 6.88
CA PHE A 407 -5.87 -24.04 7.46
C PHE A 407 -6.69 -22.73 7.44
N LEU A 408 -7.48 -22.50 6.38
CA LEU A 408 -8.41 -21.37 6.33
C LEU A 408 -9.51 -21.49 7.39
N GLY A 409 -10.05 -22.69 7.61
CA GLY A 409 -11.06 -22.96 8.63
C GLY A 409 -10.50 -22.84 10.07
N LEU A 410 -9.23 -23.17 10.29
CA LEU A 410 -8.53 -22.87 11.54
C LEU A 410 -8.41 -21.35 11.73
N HIS A 411 -7.89 -20.64 10.73
CA HIS A 411 -7.71 -19.19 10.80
C HIS A 411 -9.02 -18.44 11.08
N GLU A 412 -10.11 -18.80 10.40
CA GLU A 412 -11.44 -18.20 10.60
C GLU A 412 -11.91 -18.29 12.06
N LYS A 413 -11.75 -19.47 12.69
CA LYS A 413 -12.07 -19.68 14.11
C LYS A 413 -11.14 -18.91 15.06
N ILE A 414 -9.85 -18.85 14.77
CA ILE A 414 -8.89 -18.13 15.62
C ILE A 414 -9.11 -16.62 15.54
N VAL A 415 -9.40 -16.07 14.36
CA VAL A 415 -9.84 -14.67 14.21
C VAL A 415 -11.09 -14.41 15.03
N GLU A 416 -12.15 -15.21 14.88
CA GLU A 416 -13.41 -15.05 15.64
C GLU A 416 -13.20 -15.10 17.17
N LYS A 417 -12.33 -15.98 17.67
CA LYS A 417 -12.02 -16.11 19.09
C LYS A 417 -11.12 -15.02 19.68
N TYR A 418 -10.18 -14.47 18.90
CA TYR A 418 -9.04 -13.72 19.43
C TYR A 418 -8.89 -12.31 18.87
N LEU A 419 -9.23 -12.02 17.61
CA LEU A 419 -9.12 -10.66 17.06
C LEU A 419 -9.97 -9.64 17.86
N PRO A 420 -11.22 -9.94 18.27
CA PRO A 420 -12.00 -9.06 19.15
C PRO A 420 -11.46 -8.88 20.58
N LYS A 421 -10.35 -9.57 20.94
CA LYS A 421 -9.63 -9.43 22.21
C LYS A 421 -8.32 -8.66 22.05
N GLY A 422 -8.10 -8.05 20.90
CA GLY A 422 -6.93 -7.22 20.62
C GLY A 422 -5.65 -8.00 20.32
N ILE A 423 -5.78 -9.21 19.77
CA ILE A 423 -4.67 -10.14 19.55
C ILE A 423 -4.31 -10.24 18.06
N VAL A 424 -3.01 -10.20 17.75
CA VAL A 424 -2.50 -10.31 16.38
C VAL A 424 -2.58 -11.76 15.93
N VAL A 425 -3.48 -12.05 14.98
CA VAL A 425 -3.62 -13.38 14.36
C VAL A 425 -2.89 -13.40 13.00
N PRO A 426 -1.92 -14.31 12.77
CA PRO A 426 -1.21 -14.39 11.50
C PRO A 426 -2.12 -14.84 10.35
N VAL A 427 -2.01 -14.19 9.19
CA VAL A 427 -2.80 -14.55 7.99
C VAL A 427 -2.17 -15.76 7.27
N PRO A 428 -2.93 -16.80 6.89
CA PRO A 428 -2.44 -17.88 6.05
C PRO A 428 -2.18 -17.40 4.61
N PRO A 429 -1.21 -17.97 3.88
CA PRO A 429 -0.86 -17.54 2.52
C PRO A 429 -2.04 -17.65 1.56
N GLU A 430 -2.15 -16.73 0.61
CA GLU A 430 -3.33 -16.60 -0.24
C GLU A 430 -3.67 -17.83 -1.11
N LYS A 431 -4.94 -17.91 -1.53
CA LYS A 431 -5.38 -18.73 -2.66
C LYS A 431 -4.78 -18.18 -3.96
N SER A 432 -3.53 -18.51 -4.24
CA SER A 432 -2.78 -18.07 -5.42
C SER A 432 -3.56 -18.36 -6.73
N PHE A 433 -4.27 -17.37 -7.26
CA PHE A 433 -5.09 -17.51 -8.47
C PHE A 433 -4.27 -17.95 -9.69
N ALA A 434 -3.00 -17.54 -9.77
CA ALA A 434 -2.05 -18.01 -10.77
C ALA A 434 -1.96 -19.55 -10.86
N ALA A 435 -2.15 -20.26 -9.73
CA ALA A 435 -2.15 -21.73 -9.67
C ALA A 435 -3.50 -22.39 -10.06
N MET A 436 -4.54 -21.61 -10.37
CA MET A 436 -5.75 -22.08 -11.08
C MET A 436 -5.75 -21.65 -12.55
N THR A 437 -5.22 -20.47 -12.86
CA THR A 437 -5.17 -19.96 -14.24
C THR A 437 -4.13 -20.72 -15.07
N LYS A 438 -2.90 -20.93 -14.57
CA LYS A 438 -1.86 -21.69 -15.30
C LYS A 438 -2.15 -23.19 -15.41
N THR A 439 -3.01 -23.77 -14.58
CA THR A 439 -3.37 -25.21 -14.64
C THR A 439 -4.32 -25.58 -15.79
N LYS A 440 -4.81 -24.61 -16.59
CA LYS A 440 -5.61 -24.88 -17.80
C LYS A 440 -4.84 -24.77 -19.11
N THR A 441 -3.62 -24.23 -19.09
CA THR A 441 -2.74 -24.09 -20.26
C THR A 441 -1.35 -24.66 -19.94
N ALA A 442 -1.18 -25.96 -20.25
CA ALA A 442 0.10 -26.68 -20.32
C ALA A 442 1.22 -26.20 -19.36
N SER A 443 0.96 -26.19 -18.06
CA SER A 443 1.98 -25.88 -17.04
C SER A 443 2.97 -27.03 -16.92
N ASN A 444 4.26 -26.72 -16.76
CA ASN A 444 5.26 -27.75 -16.51
C ASN A 444 5.02 -28.42 -15.15
N PRO A 445 5.28 -29.74 -14.99
CA PRO A 445 5.18 -30.42 -13.70
C PRO A 445 6.07 -29.79 -12.61
N LEU A 446 7.19 -29.17 -13.02
CA LEU A 446 8.13 -28.46 -12.17
C LEU A 446 7.47 -27.23 -11.50
N ASP A 447 6.82 -26.36 -12.27
CA ASP A 447 6.10 -25.16 -11.77
C ASP A 447 5.08 -25.55 -10.69
N SER A 448 4.35 -26.65 -10.92
CA SER A 448 3.35 -27.17 -9.98
C SER A 448 3.98 -27.65 -8.66
N ARG A 449 5.21 -28.18 -8.70
CA ARG A 449 5.98 -28.59 -7.52
C ARG A 449 6.62 -27.41 -6.80
N GLU A 450 7.14 -26.41 -7.51
CA GLU A 450 7.67 -25.16 -6.92
C GLU A 450 6.59 -24.40 -6.15
N VAL A 451 5.37 -24.26 -6.72
CA VAL A 451 4.20 -23.68 -6.04
C VAL A 451 3.79 -24.49 -4.81
N GLY A 452 3.84 -25.82 -4.88
CA GLY A 452 3.57 -26.70 -3.73
C GLY A 452 4.56 -26.50 -2.59
N LEU A 453 5.86 -26.46 -2.90
CA LEU A 453 6.95 -26.20 -1.95
C LEU A 453 6.85 -24.80 -1.32
N LYS A 454 6.64 -23.74 -2.12
CA LYS A 454 6.45 -22.37 -1.62
C LYS A 454 5.27 -22.29 -0.65
N ARG A 455 4.12 -22.90 -0.98
CA ARG A 455 2.98 -22.93 -0.04
C ARG A 455 3.28 -23.77 1.20
N SER A 456 4.02 -24.88 1.10
CA SER A 456 4.44 -25.68 2.26
C SER A 456 5.25 -24.86 3.28
N ARG A 457 6.25 -24.10 2.82
CA ARG A 457 7.07 -23.21 3.67
C ARG A 457 6.23 -22.12 4.34
N LEU A 458 5.32 -21.49 3.60
CA LEU A 458 4.44 -20.43 4.11
C LEU A 458 3.43 -20.97 5.13
N LEU A 459 2.90 -22.19 4.94
CA LEU A 459 2.02 -22.86 5.90
C LEU A 459 2.76 -23.29 7.18
N GLU A 460 4.03 -23.71 7.07
CA GLU A 460 4.87 -23.99 8.25
C GLU A 460 5.11 -22.73 9.08
N ARG A 461 5.45 -21.60 8.45
CA ARG A 461 5.60 -20.30 9.11
C ARG A 461 4.30 -19.84 9.78
N PHE A 462 3.17 -19.86 9.08
CA PHE A 462 1.84 -19.56 9.64
C PHE A 462 1.54 -20.40 10.90
N LEU A 463 1.79 -21.71 10.88
CA LEU A 463 1.57 -22.57 12.05
C LEU A 463 2.53 -22.25 13.20
N LYS A 464 3.82 -22.01 12.90
CA LYS A 464 4.82 -21.58 13.90
C LYS A 464 4.41 -20.26 14.58
N ARG A 465 3.92 -19.30 13.80
CA ARG A 465 3.47 -17.99 14.32
C ARG A 465 2.23 -18.11 15.21
N LEU A 466 1.29 -19.01 14.90
CA LEU A 466 0.15 -19.31 15.79
C LEU A 466 0.60 -19.86 17.15
N ILE A 467 1.58 -20.77 17.19
CA ILE A 467 2.08 -21.37 18.45
C ILE A 467 3.09 -20.51 19.21
N GLN A 468 3.64 -19.46 18.59
CA GLN A 468 4.48 -18.46 19.29
C GLN A 468 3.67 -17.65 20.29
N HIS A 469 2.41 -17.29 19.98
CA HIS A 469 1.56 -16.52 20.88
C HIS A 469 1.01 -17.37 22.05
N PRO A 470 1.30 -17.03 23.33
CA PRO A 470 0.87 -17.83 24.48
C PRO A 470 -0.63 -18.13 24.58
N ARG A 471 -1.50 -17.18 24.23
CA ARG A 471 -2.97 -17.35 24.33
C ARG A 471 -3.55 -18.27 23.23
N ILE A 472 -2.87 -18.41 22.08
CA ILE A 472 -3.28 -19.25 20.94
C ILE A 472 -2.66 -20.66 21.00
N LYS A 473 -1.42 -20.79 21.48
CA LYS A 473 -0.69 -22.05 21.66
C LYS A 473 -1.48 -23.15 22.41
N GLY A 474 -2.33 -22.74 23.35
CA GLY A 474 -3.19 -23.62 24.15
C GLY A 474 -4.62 -23.81 23.64
N ASP A 475 -5.00 -23.21 22.50
CA ASP A 475 -6.38 -23.28 21.99
C ASP A 475 -6.76 -24.70 21.53
N CYS A 476 -8.02 -25.08 21.78
CA CYS A 476 -8.54 -26.39 21.39
C CYS A 476 -8.53 -26.60 19.88
N ASP A 477 -8.86 -25.60 19.05
CA ASP A 477 -8.89 -25.79 17.59
C ASP A 477 -7.48 -25.90 17.00
N VAL A 478 -6.47 -25.22 17.59
CA VAL A 478 -5.06 -25.39 17.21
C VAL A 478 -4.59 -26.81 17.55
N ARG A 479 -4.81 -27.26 18.79
CA ARG A 479 -4.46 -28.62 19.21
C ARG A 479 -5.16 -29.67 18.34
N ASP A 480 -6.47 -29.55 18.15
CA ASP A 480 -7.27 -30.53 17.42
C ASP A 480 -6.87 -30.55 15.93
N PHE A 481 -6.55 -29.37 15.35
CA PHE A 481 -5.97 -29.28 14.00
C PHE A 481 -4.61 -29.99 13.89
N LEU A 482 -3.76 -29.95 14.92
CA LEU A 482 -2.43 -30.59 14.91
C LEU A 482 -2.45 -32.08 15.30
N THR A 483 -3.53 -32.60 15.90
CA THR A 483 -3.55 -33.93 16.54
C THR A 483 -4.59 -34.92 16.01
N LEU A 484 -5.71 -34.47 15.44
CA LEU A 484 -6.76 -35.39 14.95
C LEU A 484 -6.40 -36.03 13.62
N GLU A 485 -6.19 -37.35 13.56
CA GLU A 485 -5.87 -38.05 12.31
C GLU A 485 -7.04 -38.06 11.29
N THR A 486 -8.27 -37.94 11.77
CA THR A 486 -9.48 -37.86 10.94
C THR A 486 -9.56 -36.55 10.15
N ASP A 487 -10.30 -36.57 9.03
CA ASP A 487 -10.76 -35.34 8.36
C ASP A 487 -11.48 -34.44 9.38
N LEU A 488 -11.02 -33.19 9.50
CA LEU A 488 -11.72 -32.19 10.31
C LEU A 488 -13.11 -31.94 9.73
N PRO A 489 -14.15 -31.73 10.57
CA PRO A 489 -15.50 -31.48 10.08
C PRO A 489 -15.48 -30.30 9.12
N LYS A 490 -15.91 -30.52 7.87
CA LYS A 490 -15.86 -29.52 6.79
C LYS A 490 -16.49 -28.22 7.29
N ALA A 491 -15.68 -27.16 7.45
CA ALA A 491 -16.18 -25.86 7.86
C ALA A 491 -17.37 -25.47 6.97
N ILE A 492 -18.53 -25.26 7.59
CA ILE A 492 -19.84 -25.42 6.91
C ILE A 492 -20.08 -24.31 5.87
N GLN A 493 -19.32 -23.22 5.93
CA GLN A 493 -19.30 -22.14 4.93
C GLN A 493 -18.22 -22.30 3.83
N THR A 494 -17.57 -23.48 3.69
CA THR A 494 -16.49 -23.67 2.70
C THR A 494 -16.93 -23.50 1.23
N SER A 495 -18.20 -23.73 0.89
CA SER A 495 -18.79 -23.37 -0.41
C SER A 495 -18.87 -21.85 -0.63
N ALA A 496 -19.00 -21.07 0.44
CA ALA A 496 -18.91 -19.61 0.42
C ALA A 496 -17.46 -19.08 0.47
N LEU A 497 -16.42 -19.93 0.47
CA LEU A 497 -15.03 -19.48 0.39
C LEU A 497 -14.57 -19.11 -1.03
N SER A 498 -15.44 -19.20 -2.05
CA SER A 498 -15.26 -18.44 -3.29
C SER A 498 -15.78 -17.00 -3.15
N SER A 499 -16.83 -16.80 -2.35
CA SER A 499 -17.34 -15.49 -1.97
C SER A 499 -16.67 -14.94 -0.70
N ALA A 500 -15.57 -15.52 -0.19
CA ALA A 500 -14.77 -14.92 0.89
C ALA A 500 -14.06 -13.63 0.44
N GLY A 501 -13.47 -13.63 -0.77
CA GLY A 501 -12.96 -12.41 -1.39
C GLY A 501 -14.06 -11.39 -1.64
N MET A 502 -15.23 -11.85 -2.11
CA MET A 502 -16.41 -11.01 -2.33
C MET A 502 -16.99 -10.44 -1.02
N LYS A 503 -17.04 -11.22 0.06
CA LYS A 503 -17.46 -10.78 1.41
C LYS A 503 -16.46 -9.76 1.98
N ARG A 504 -15.15 -9.99 1.82
CA ARG A 504 -14.12 -9.03 2.26
C ARG A 504 -14.23 -7.72 1.47
N MET A 505 -14.46 -7.78 0.16
CA MET A 505 -14.71 -6.61 -0.70
C MET A 505 -16.00 -5.86 -0.32
N ILE A 506 -17.14 -6.56 -0.20
CA ILE A 506 -18.44 -5.96 0.18
C ILE A 506 -18.39 -5.38 1.60
N LYS A 507 -17.76 -6.07 2.57
CA LYS A 507 -17.54 -5.51 3.91
C LYS A 507 -16.60 -4.32 3.87
N SER A 508 -15.52 -4.37 3.08
CA SER A 508 -14.58 -3.24 2.92
C SER A 508 -15.27 -1.97 2.40
N PHE A 509 -16.24 -2.07 1.47
CA PHE A 509 -17.03 -0.90 1.07
C PHE A 509 -17.89 -0.36 2.23
N GLY A 510 -18.48 -1.22 3.06
CA GLY A 510 -19.22 -0.83 4.27
C GLY A 510 -18.34 -0.22 5.36
N ASP A 511 -17.19 -0.81 5.66
CA ASP A 511 -16.22 -0.32 6.65
C ASP A 511 -15.58 1.00 6.17
N VAL A 512 -15.32 1.20 4.87
CA VAL A 512 -14.85 2.50 4.33
C VAL A 512 -15.93 3.58 4.45
N PHE A 513 -17.19 3.29 4.07
CA PHE A 513 -18.30 4.23 4.31
C PHE A 513 -18.47 4.57 5.80
N THR A 514 -18.24 3.61 6.69
CA THR A 514 -18.33 3.83 8.15
C THR A 514 -17.16 4.66 8.69
N ARG A 515 -15.92 4.45 8.20
CA ARG A 515 -14.75 5.28 8.52
C ARG A 515 -14.93 6.73 8.07
N MET A 516 -15.43 6.95 6.85
CA MET A 516 -15.66 8.31 6.32
C MET A 516 -16.85 9.01 7.00
N ALA A 517 -17.83 8.26 7.53
CA ALA A 517 -18.96 8.82 8.27
C ALA A 517 -18.65 9.12 9.75
N PHE A 518 -17.68 8.42 10.36
CA PHE A 518 -17.33 8.56 11.77
C PHE A 518 -15.81 8.50 11.98
N HIS A 519 -15.17 9.67 11.87
CA HIS A 519 -13.83 9.88 12.44
C HIS A 519 -13.91 9.72 13.97
N MET A 520 -13.03 8.89 14.52
CA MET A 520 -12.82 8.80 15.96
C MET A 520 -11.77 9.84 16.35
N GLU A 521 -12.13 10.82 17.18
CA GLU A 521 -11.13 11.64 17.86
C GLU A 521 -10.33 10.72 18.79
N GLU A 522 -9.08 10.42 18.41
CA GLU A 522 -8.15 9.59 19.18
C GLU A 522 -7.62 10.40 20.38
N GLY A 523 -8.44 10.50 21.44
CA GLY A 523 -8.06 11.19 22.69
C GLY A 523 -6.88 10.56 23.44
N ASP A 524 -6.34 9.43 22.95
CA ASP A 524 -5.21 8.71 23.53
C ASP A 524 -3.99 8.75 22.59
N ARG A 525 -3.11 9.74 22.83
CA ARG A 525 -1.87 9.98 22.06
C ARG A 525 -0.98 8.74 21.89
N TRP A 526 -1.08 7.75 22.78
CA TRP A 526 -0.31 6.51 22.61
C TRP A 526 -0.80 5.71 21.40
N PHE A 527 -2.11 5.61 21.17
CA PHE A 527 -2.66 4.92 20.01
C PHE A 527 -2.43 5.69 18.71
N GLU A 528 -2.49 7.02 18.78
CA GLU A 528 -2.18 7.91 17.65
C GLU A 528 -0.73 7.73 17.18
N GLN A 529 0.23 7.76 18.12
CA GLN A 529 1.64 7.49 17.86
C GLN A 529 1.89 6.05 17.39
N ALA A 530 1.28 5.05 18.04
CA ALA A 530 1.48 3.64 17.70
C ALA A 530 0.93 3.29 16.31
N GLN A 531 -0.23 3.85 15.93
CA GLN A 531 -0.77 3.70 14.57
C GLN A 531 0.19 4.32 13.55
N SER A 532 0.63 5.57 13.74
CA SER A 532 1.58 6.23 12.84
C SER A 532 2.89 5.44 12.65
N GLN A 533 3.47 4.93 13.74
CA GLN A 533 4.69 4.10 13.69
C GLN A 533 4.46 2.75 12.98
N VAL A 534 3.28 2.13 13.15
CA VAL A 534 2.92 0.90 12.43
C VAL A 534 2.69 1.17 10.94
N GLU A 535 2.22 2.34 10.54
CA GLU A 535 2.06 2.70 9.13
C GLU A 535 3.38 3.02 8.42
N GLU A 536 4.28 3.78 9.06
CA GLU A 536 5.65 4.01 8.56
C GLU A 536 6.41 2.68 8.39
N LEU A 537 6.23 1.76 9.33
CA LEU A 537 6.80 0.41 9.29
C LEU A 537 6.16 -0.47 8.19
N ASP A 538 4.84 -0.37 7.97
CA ASP A 538 4.10 -1.07 6.91
C ASP A 538 4.62 -0.66 5.52
N GLU A 539 4.77 0.65 5.28
CA GLU A 539 5.32 1.17 4.03
C GLU A 539 6.79 0.74 3.83
N SER A 540 7.61 0.88 4.89
CA SER A 540 9.04 0.52 4.85
C SER A 540 9.26 -0.96 4.57
N LEU A 541 8.50 -1.86 5.21
CA LEU A 541 8.59 -3.29 4.99
C LEU A 541 8.05 -3.70 3.62
N ARG A 542 7.03 -3.03 3.07
CA ARG A 542 6.55 -3.28 1.69
C ARG A 542 7.60 -2.94 0.65
N LYS A 543 8.27 -1.78 0.78
CA LYS A 543 9.40 -1.40 -0.08
C LYS A 543 10.53 -2.43 0.04
N PHE A 544 10.90 -2.82 1.26
CA PHE A 544 11.95 -3.83 1.47
C PHE A 544 11.60 -5.21 0.91
N HIS A 545 10.33 -5.64 1.02
CA HIS A 545 9.85 -6.88 0.40
C HIS A 545 10.04 -6.86 -1.12
N GLN A 546 9.59 -5.79 -1.80
CA GLN A 546 9.75 -5.64 -3.25
C GLN A 546 11.21 -5.70 -3.69
N PHE A 547 12.12 -5.03 -2.96
CA PHE A 547 13.56 -5.13 -3.24
C PHE A 547 14.10 -6.55 -3.02
N SER A 548 13.63 -7.28 -2.00
CA SER A 548 14.06 -8.65 -1.74
C SER A 548 13.55 -9.66 -2.77
N GLU A 549 12.34 -9.49 -3.31
CA GLU A 549 11.82 -10.30 -4.42
C GLU A 549 12.55 -10.00 -5.73
N SER A 550 12.84 -8.71 -6.01
CA SER A 550 13.62 -8.29 -7.17
C SER A 550 15.04 -8.90 -7.15
N LEU A 551 15.75 -8.79 -6.01
CA LEU A 551 17.06 -9.40 -5.80
C LEU A 551 17.06 -10.91 -6.08
N ALA A 552 16.05 -11.63 -5.58
CA ALA A 552 15.93 -13.06 -5.78
C ALA A 552 15.65 -13.44 -7.25
N SER A 553 14.82 -12.65 -7.96
CA SER A 553 14.59 -12.84 -9.40
C SER A 553 15.87 -12.61 -10.20
N SER A 554 16.54 -11.47 -9.99
CA SER A 554 17.78 -11.14 -10.70
C SER A 554 18.89 -12.17 -10.46
N ARG A 555 18.98 -12.78 -9.27
CA ARG A 555 19.95 -13.84 -9.00
C ARG A 555 19.56 -15.19 -9.61
N LYS A 556 18.26 -15.50 -9.71
CA LYS A 556 17.74 -16.68 -10.45
C LYS A 556 18.01 -16.53 -11.96
N GLU A 557 17.82 -15.33 -12.50
CA GLU A 557 18.13 -14.98 -13.90
C GLU A 557 19.64 -15.05 -14.19
N TYR A 558 20.49 -14.51 -13.31
CA TYR A 558 21.94 -14.58 -13.43
C TYR A 558 22.45 -16.03 -13.48
N SER A 559 21.96 -16.89 -12.58
CA SER A 559 22.26 -18.33 -12.58
C SER A 559 21.91 -19.00 -13.92
N ILE A 560 20.72 -18.72 -14.47
CA ILE A 560 20.27 -19.25 -15.76
C ILE A 560 21.14 -18.72 -16.94
N CYS A 561 21.67 -17.50 -16.82
CA CYS A 561 22.59 -16.94 -17.82
C CYS A 561 23.99 -17.56 -17.74
N GLU A 562 24.49 -17.85 -16.54
CA GLU A 562 25.78 -18.55 -16.36
C GLU A 562 25.71 -20.03 -16.79
N GLU A 563 24.58 -20.71 -16.55
CA GLU A 563 24.32 -22.06 -17.07
C GLU A 563 24.35 -22.10 -18.61
N LYS A 564 23.82 -21.06 -19.28
CA LYS A 564 23.91 -20.91 -20.75
C LYS A 564 25.34 -20.61 -21.20
N LEU A 565 26.07 -19.77 -20.46
CA LEU A 565 27.48 -19.44 -20.75
C LEU A 565 28.36 -20.68 -20.66
N SER A 566 28.19 -21.52 -19.62
CA SER A 566 28.89 -22.80 -19.48
C SER A 566 28.68 -23.71 -20.71
N LYS A 567 27.42 -23.84 -21.18
CA LYS A 567 27.07 -24.65 -22.37
C LYS A 567 27.66 -24.09 -23.66
N ALA A 568 27.63 -22.77 -23.84
CA ALA A 568 28.28 -22.11 -24.99
C ALA A 568 29.81 -22.29 -24.95
N MET A 569 30.41 -22.20 -23.77
CA MET A 569 31.84 -22.46 -23.55
C MET A 569 32.21 -23.91 -23.82
N SER A 570 31.32 -24.86 -23.50
CA SER A 570 31.50 -26.29 -23.80
C SER A 570 31.53 -26.54 -25.31
N MET A 571 30.66 -25.85 -26.06
CA MET A 571 30.68 -25.91 -27.52
C MET A 571 31.96 -25.31 -28.10
N LEU A 572 32.42 -24.16 -27.57
CA LEU A 572 33.69 -23.55 -27.99
C LEU A 572 34.89 -24.47 -27.71
N ALA A 573 34.95 -25.09 -26.52
CA ALA A 573 35.98 -26.06 -26.16
C ALA A 573 36.02 -27.29 -27.10
N SER A 574 34.88 -27.65 -27.71
CA SER A 574 34.79 -28.75 -28.69
C SER A 574 35.23 -28.38 -30.11
N CYS A 575 35.33 -27.07 -30.41
CA CYS A 575 35.81 -26.54 -31.69
C CYS A 575 37.30 -26.17 -31.67
N GLU A 576 37.94 -26.18 -30.51
CA GLU A 576 39.32 -25.74 -30.31
C GLU A 576 40.34 -26.80 -30.75
N GLU A 577 41.26 -26.43 -31.64
CA GLU A 577 42.31 -27.34 -32.16
C GLU A 577 43.43 -27.58 -31.14
N SER A 578 43.74 -26.60 -30.30
CA SER A 578 44.80 -26.66 -29.30
C SER A 578 44.39 -27.51 -28.09
N THR A 579 44.97 -28.71 -27.97
CA THR A 579 44.64 -29.67 -26.90
C THR A 579 44.98 -29.18 -25.48
N SER A 580 45.78 -28.12 -25.32
CA SER A 580 45.97 -27.42 -24.03
C SER A 580 44.80 -26.48 -23.74
N LEU A 581 44.44 -25.62 -24.70
CA LEU A 581 43.35 -24.65 -24.57
C LEU A 581 41.98 -25.34 -24.46
N ALA A 582 41.68 -26.34 -25.30
CA ALA A 582 40.44 -27.11 -25.23
C ALA A 582 40.20 -27.74 -23.84
N ARG A 583 41.27 -28.23 -23.18
CA ARG A 583 41.20 -28.76 -21.80
C ARG A 583 40.96 -27.65 -20.78
N ALA A 584 41.63 -26.52 -20.90
CA ALA A 584 41.43 -25.38 -20.00
C ALA A 584 40.01 -24.80 -20.14
N LEU A 585 39.49 -24.69 -21.36
CA LEU A 585 38.10 -24.28 -21.63
C LEU A 585 37.09 -25.32 -21.09
N SER A 586 37.40 -26.61 -21.15
CA SER A 586 36.57 -27.66 -20.53
C SER A 586 36.51 -27.50 -19.00
N HIS A 587 37.65 -27.30 -18.33
CA HIS A 587 37.67 -27.02 -16.89
C HIS A 587 37.04 -25.67 -16.53
N PHE A 588 37.04 -24.70 -17.44
CA PHE A 588 36.29 -23.46 -17.28
C PHE A 588 34.78 -23.69 -17.38
N THR A 589 34.31 -24.50 -18.33
CA THR A 589 32.92 -24.99 -18.42
C THR A 589 32.48 -25.70 -17.14
N ASP A 590 33.28 -26.64 -16.61
CA ASP A 590 33.02 -27.33 -15.33
C ASP A 590 32.88 -26.32 -14.18
N THR A 591 33.71 -25.27 -14.20
CA THR A 591 33.74 -24.21 -13.17
C THR A 591 32.49 -23.33 -13.25
N LEU A 592 32.08 -22.93 -14.46
CA LEU A 592 30.87 -22.13 -14.70
C LEU A 592 29.58 -22.92 -14.41
N GLU A 593 29.54 -24.22 -14.72
CA GLU A 593 28.38 -25.06 -14.38
C GLU A 593 28.21 -25.15 -12.85
N HIS A 594 29.28 -25.47 -12.12
CA HIS A 594 29.24 -25.49 -10.66
C HIS A 594 28.91 -24.11 -10.05
N ALA A 595 29.40 -23.01 -10.63
CA ALA A 595 29.07 -21.65 -10.18
C ALA A 595 27.58 -21.36 -10.36
N SER A 596 27.01 -21.67 -11.54
CA SER A 596 25.58 -21.47 -11.82
C SER A 596 24.66 -22.20 -10.83
N LEU A 597 25.05 -23.41 -10.40
CA LEU A 597 24.36 -24.22 -9.40
C LEU A 597 24.46 -23.64 -7.98
N LEU A 598 25.57 -22.97 -7.65
CA LEU A 598 25.74 -22.23 -6.39
C LEU A 598 24.84 -20.99 -6.36
N TRP A 599 24.74 -20.25 -7.46
CA TRP A 599 23.85 -19.09 -7.57
C TRP A 599 22.37 -19.47 -7.61
N ALA A 600 21.99 -20.59 -8.24
CA ALA A 600 20.63 -21.14 -8.17
C ALA A 600 20.21 -21.37 -6.71
N ARG A 601 21.09 -22.04 -5.94
CA ARG A 601 20.91 -22.31 -4.51
C ARG A 601 20.82 -21.03 -3.68
N GLN A 602 21.58 -19.99 -4.03
CA GLN A 602 21.49 -18.70 -3.36
C GLN A 602 20.17 -17.98 -3.68
N ALA A 603 19.70 -17.98 -4.94
CA ALA A 603 18.41 -17.40 -5.31
C ALA A 603 17.22 -18.09 -4.61
N GLU A 604 17.30 -19.42 -4.43
CA GLU A 604 16.36 -20.15 -3.58
C GLU A 604 16.44 -19.71 -2.11
N ALA A 605 17.64 -19.48 -1.57
CA ALA A 605 17.83 -19.00 -0.20
C ALA A 605 17.33 -17.56 -0.01
N ASP A 606 17.59 -16.66 -0.96
CA ASP A 606 17.07 -15.29 -0.98
C ASP A 606 15.53 -15.30 -0.97
N THR A 607 14.93 -16.13 -1.82
CA THR A 607 13.47 -16.31 -1.89
C THR A 607 12.93 -16.87 -0.58
N ALA A 608 13.47 -17.98 -0.08
CA ALA A 608 12.87 -18.77 0.99
C ALA A 608 13.18 -18.25 2.39
N LYS A 609 14.36 -17.66 2.61
CA LYS A 609 14.81 -17.16 3.93
C LYS A 609 14.56 -15.66 4.10
N LEU A 610 14.88 -14.84 3.10
CA LEU A 610 14.68 -13.39 3.18
C LEU A 610 13.27 -13.03 2.70
N ALA A 611 13.01 -13.07 1.39
CA ALA A 611 11.81 -12.46 0.81
C ALA A 611 10.50 -13.01 1.41
N GLU A 612 10.32 -14.35 1.41
CA GLU A 612 9.13 -14.98 1.98
C GLU A 612 8.94 -14.72 3.50
N SER A 613 10.01 -14.39 4.23
CA SER A 613 9.94 -14.09 5.67
C SER A 613 9.66 -12.61 5.94
N ILE A 614 10.15 -11.70 5.08
CA ILE A 614 9.74 -10.29 5.11
C ILE A 614 8.27 -10.15 4.68
N GLY A 615 7.80 -10.98 3.74
CA GLY A 615 6.39 -11.03 3.32
C GLY A 615 5.44 -11.53 4.42
N GLU A 616 5.91 -12.43 5.29
CA GLU A 616 5.22 -12.77 6.54
C GLU A 616 5.09 -11.53 7.44
N TYR A 617 6.15 -10.74 7.61
CA TYR A 617 6.09 -9.53 8.43
C TYR A 617 5.20 -8.42 7.86
N VAL A 618 5.17 -8.22 6.54
CA VAL A 618 4.18 -7.33 5.88
C VAL A 618 2.75 -7.82 6.15
N SER A 619 2.52 -9.13 6.16
CA SER A 619 1.21 -9.71 6.46
C SER A 619 0.82 -9.55 7.93
N LEU A 620 1.78 -9.71 8.85
CA LEU A 620 1.60 -9.53 10.30
C LEU A 620 1.35 -8.08 10.71
N ILE A 621 2.00 -7.12 10.04
CA ILE A 621 1.71 -5.70 10.22
C ILE A 621 0.28 -5.38 9.73
N GLY A 622 -0.18 -6.03 8.67
CA GLY A 622 -1.59 -6.05 8.27
C GLY A 622 -2.51 -6.52 9.41
N SER A 623 -2.23 -7.68 10.02
CA SER A 623 -2.98 -8.18 11.18
C SER A 623 -2.97 -7.23 12.39
N LEU A 624 -1.88 -6.50 12.62
CA LEU A 624 -1.80 -5.50 13.69
C LEU A 624 -2.67 -4.26 13.37
N LYS A 625 -2.77 -3.87 12.11
CA LYS A 625 -3.71 -2.83 11.67
C LYS A 625 -5.16 -3.29 11.85
N GLU A 626 -5.50 -4.54 11.52
CA GLU A 626 -6.82 -5.13 11.83
C GLU A 626 -7.17 -5.09 13.34
N VAL A 627 -6.18 -5.29 14.23
CA VAL A 627 -6.36 -5.16 15.69
C VAL A 627 -6.73 -3.73 16.12
N PHE A 628 -6.08 -2.70 15.58
CA PHE A 628 -6.49 -1.31 15.84
C PHE A 628 -7.89 -1.01 15.31
N GLU A 629 -8.27 -1.58 14.16
CA GLU A 629 -9.61 -1.41 13.61
C GLU A 629 -10.71 -2.04 14.48
N GLU A 630 -10.45 -3.15 15.18
CA GLU A 630 -11.41 -3.69 16.15
C GLU A 630 -11.58 -2.77 17.38
N ARG A 631 -10.55 -2.04 17.81
CA ARG A 631 -10.70 -0.98 18.83
C ARG A 631 -11.59 0.16 18.35
N VAL A 632 -11.44 0.60 17.09
CA VAL A 632 -12.32 1.62 16.49
C VAL A 632 -13.77 1.12 16.42
N LYS A 633 -13.99 -0.14 16.03
CA LYS A 633 -15.34 -0.75 16.02
C LYS A 633 -15.94 -0.83 17.43
N ALA A 634 -15.16 -1.21 18.44
CA ALA A 634 -15.60 -1.20 19.84
C ALA A 634 -16.01 0.20 20.30
N TRP A 635 -15.18 1.22 20.06
CA TRP A 635 -15.51 2.63 20.33
C TRP A 635 -16.80 3.07 19.64
N GLN A 636 -16.96 2.75 18.35
CA GLN A 636 -18.18 3.06 17.60
C GLN A 636 -19.42 2.39 18.21
N THR A 637 -19.33 1.14 18.70
CA THR A 637 -20.48 0.50 19.38
C THR A 637 -20.83 1.15 20.71
N TRP A 638 -19.84 1.58 21.50
CA TRP A 638 -20.03 2.34 22.74
C TRP A 638 -20.65 3.72 22.48
N GLN A 639 -20.14 4.48 21.51
CA GLN A 639 -20.70 5.78 21.13
C GLN A 639 -22.14 5.68 20.59
N ASN A 640 -22.46 4.63 19.82
CA ASN A 640 -23.83 4.39 19.37
C ASN A 640 -24.78 4.05 20.54
N ALA A 641 -24.30 3.35 21.57
CA ALA A 641 -25.06 3.13 22.80
C ALA A 641 -25.26 4.45 23.58
N GLN A 642 -24.23 5.28 23.71
CA GLN A 642 -24.29 6.60 24.36
C GLN A 642 -25.28 7.56 23.67
N GLN A 643 -25.27 7.64 22.33
CA GLN A 643 -26.27 8.40 21.59
C GLN A 643 -27.70 7.86 21.78
N THR A 644 -27.85 6.54 21.89
CA THR A 644 -29.15 5.89 22.14
C THR A 644 -29.68 6.21 23.54
N LEU A 645 -28.80 6.22 24.54
CA LEU A 645 -29.11 6.63 25.91
C LEU A 645 -29.58 8.09 25.97
N THR A 646 -28.87 9.01 25.30
CA THR A 646 -29.28 10.43 25.21
C THR A 646 -30.67 10.58 24.57
N LYS A 647 -30.93 9.87 23.46
CA LYS A 647 -32.25 9.86 22.80
C LYS A 647 -33.37 9.33 23.73
N LYS A 648 -33.13 8.26 24.50
CA LYS A 648 -34.10 7.78 25.51
C LYS A 648 -34.32 8.79 26.63
N ARG A 649 -33.26 9.45 27.13
CA ARG A 649 -33.34 10.51 28.16
C ARG A 649 -34.18 11.70 27.68
N GLU A 650 -33.99 12.17 26.45
CA GLU A 650 -34.85 13.18 25.83
C GLU A 650 -36.31 12.72 25.70
N GLN A 651 -36.54 11.49 25.24
CA GLN A 651 -37.88 10.94 25.09
C GLN A 651 -38.62 10.86 26.44
N LYS A 652 -37.94 10.46 27.51
CA LYS A 652 -38.48 10.50 28.88
C LYS A 652 -38.86 11.95 29.26
N ALA A 653 -37.96 12.92 29.09
CA ALA A 653 -38.23 14.31 29.45
C ALA A 653 -39.43 14.89 28.68
N ARG A 654 -39.59 14.56 27.39
CA ARG A 654 -40.77 14.93 26.59
C ARG A 654 -42.05 14.26 27.11
N LEU A 655 -41.99 13.02 27.62
CA LEU A 655 -43.14 12.34 28.20
C LEU A 655 -43.57 12.93 29.55
N GLU A 656 -42.61 13.25 30.42
CA GLU A 656 -42.86 13.95 31.71
C GLU A 656 -43.47 15.33 31.46
N LEU A 657 -42.93 16.12 30.52
CA LEU A 657 -43.51 17.40 30.10
C LEU A 657 -44.91 17.28 29.47
N SER A 658 -45.25 16.13 28.88
CA SER A 658 -46.58 15.85 28.33
C SER A 658 -47.60 15.35 29.37
N GLY A 659 -47.21 15.24 30.65
CA GLY A 659 -48.05 14.75 31.74
C GLY A 659 -48.34 13.24 31.70
N ARG A 660 -47.62 12.46 30.88
CA ARG A 660 -47.87 11.02 30.66
C ARG A 660 -47.00 10.15 31.57
N ASN A 661 -47.07 10.43 32.87
CA ASN A 661 -46.13 9.94 33.88
C ASN A 661 -46.00 8.41 33.92
N ASP A 662 -47.09 7.66 33.75
CA ASP A 662 -47.06 6.18 33.73
C ASP A 662 -46.12 5.62 32.64
N ARG A 663 -46.03 6.30 31.49
CA ARG A 663 -45.11 5.94 30.40
C ARG A 663 -43.70 6.49 30.63
N ALA A 664 -43.56 7.61 31.33
CA ALA A 664 -42.26 8.11 31.76
C ALA A 664 -41.60 7.18 32.78
N GLU A 665 -42.37 6.52 33.64
CA GLU A 665 -41.86 5.54 34.60
C GLU A 665 -41.42 4.24 33.91
N GLN A 666 -42.19 3.74 32.93
CA GLN A 666 -41.77 2.62 32.07
C GLN A 666 -40.45 2.93 31.33
N MET A 667 -40.30 4.15 30.82
CA MET A 667 -39.05 4.61 30.18
C MET A 667 -37.85 4.68 31.14
N ARG A 668 -38.03 4.69 32.47
CA ARG A 668 -36.91 4.71 33.43
C ARG A 668 -36.19 3.36 33.51
N ALA A 669 -36.93 2.26 33.61
CA ALA A 669 -36.36 0.92 33.57
C ALA A 669 -35.61 0.66 32.24
N GLU A 670 -36.20 1.10 31.13
CA GLU A 670 -35.56 1.06 29.81
C GLU A 670 -34.28 1.92 29.70
N ILE A 671 -34.19 3.02 30.46
CA ILE A 671 -32.99 3.87 30.54
C ILE A 671 -31.93 3.20 31.40
N GLU A 672 -32.31 2.59 32.52
CA GLU A 672 -31.42 1.86 33.44
C GLU A 672 -30.76 0.65 32.74
N GLU A 673 -31.51 -0.14 31.98
CA GLU A 673 -30.96 -1.19 31.11
C GLU A 673 -29.97 -0.61 30.08
N THR A 674 -30.29 0.54 29.50
CA THR A 674 -29.42 1.19 28.49
C THR A 674 -28.14 1.77 29.12
N ILE A 675 -28.19 2.23 30.38
CA ILE A 675 -27.02 2.66 31.16
C ILE A 675 -26.12 1.44 31.43
N ASN A 676 -26.66 0.39 32.04
CA ASN A 676 -25.90 -0.83 32.35
C ASN A 676 -25.21 -1.43 31.10
N LYS A 677 -25.87 -1.34 29.92
CA LYS A 677 -25.28 -1.75 28.63
C LYS A 677 -24.20 -0.80 28.11
N MET A 678 -24.34 0.51 28.35
CA MET A 678 -23.32 1.51 28.02
C MET A 678 -22.06 1.29 28.88
N ASP A 679 -22.22 1.11 30.19
CA ASP A 679 -21.12 0.86 31.14
C ASP A 679 -20.34 -0.42 30.76
N GLN A 680 -21.05 -1.49 30.38
CA GLN A 680 -20.43 -2.73 29.89
C GLN A 680 -19.60 -2.53 28.61
N LEU A 681 -20.07 -1.70 27.67
CA LEU A 681 -19.34 -1.39 26.44
C LEU A 681 -18.13 -0.48 26.72
N GLU A 682 -18.22 0.41 27.71
CA GLU A 682 -17.11 1.26 28.15
C GLU A 682 -15.99 0.43 28.80
N SER A 683 -16.33 -0.48 29.71
CA SER A 683 -15.35 -1.43 30.27
C SER A 683 -14.72 -2.28 29.18
N ALA A 684 -15.53 -2.88 28.28
CA ALA A 684 -15.02 -3.70 27.19
C ALA A 684 -14.06 -2.93 26.26
N PHE A 685 -14.33 -1.65 25.97
CA PHE A 685 -13.42 -0.79 25.20
C PHE A 685 -12.13 -0.46 25.98
N SER A 686 -12.22 -0.20 27.29
CA SER A 686 -11.07 0.01 28.18
C SER A 686 -10.17 -1.23 28.26
N ASP A 687 -10.76 -2.40 28.47
CA ASP A 687 -10.05 -3.67 28.62
C ASP A 687 -9.46 -4.17 27.30
N LEU A 688 -10.15 -3.95 26.16
CA LEU A 688 -9.59 -4.14 24.83
C LEU A 688 -8.39 -3.21 24.61
N SER A 689 -8.49 -1.93 25.00
CA SER A 689 -7.39 -0.97 24.85
C SER A 689 -6.15 -1.36 25.68
N LYS A 690 -6.32 -1.94 26.87
CA LYS A 690 -5.22 -2.52 27.67
C LYS A 690 -4.61 -3.73 26.97
N SER A 691 -5.43 -4.67 26.51
CA SER A 691 -4.98 -5.88 25.81
C SER A 691 -4.17 -5.56 24.54
N ILE A 692 -4.55 -4.52 23.78
CA ILE A 692 -3.81 -4.09 22.59
C ILE A 692 -2.46 -3.46 22.95
N ARG A 693 -2.36 -2.71 24.06
CA ARG A 693 -1.08 -2.17 24.55
C ARG A 693 -0.11 -3.30 24.92
N GLU A 694 -0.58 -4.33 25.62
CA GLU A 694 0.18 -5.55 25.91
C GLU A 694 0.63 -6.27 24.62
N GLU A 695 -0.30 -6.43 23.67
CA GLU A 695 -0.07 -7.15 22.41
C GLU A 695 0.97 -6.46 21.53
N VAL A 696 0.90 -5.13 21.38
CA VAL A 696 1.89 -4.32 20.64
C VAL A 696 3.29 -4.53 21.22
N VAL A 697 3.46 -4.39 22.54
CA VAL A 697 4.78 -4.55 23.19
C VAL A 697 5.33 -5.96 23.01
N ARG A 698 4.49 -7.01 23.09
CA ARG A 698 4.93 -8.38 22.76
C ARG A 698 5.34 -8.48 21.29
N PHE A 699 4.49 -8.02 20.38
CA PHE A 699 4.69 -8.13 18.94
C PHE A 699 5.97 -7.43 18.49
N GLU A 700 6.28 -6.25 19.02
CA GLU A 700 7.54 -5.55 18.73
C GLU A 700 8.77 -6.27 19.25
N THR A 701 8.70 -6.83 20.46
CA THR A 701 9.77 -7.62 21.07
C THR A 701 10.05 -8.89 20.24
N GLU A 702 9.00 -9.57 19.83
CA GLU A 702 9.02 -10.75 18.96
C GLU A 702 9.61 -10.41 17.58
N ARG A 703 9.08 -9.36 16.91
CA ARG A 703 9.56 -8.82 15.63
C ARG A 703 11.04 -8.46 15.65
N LYS A 704 11.51 -7.78 16.71
CA LYS A 704 12.92 -7.37 16.85
C LYS A 704 13.86 -8.57 16.91
N GLN A 705 13.49 -9.61 17.64
CA GLN A 705 14.32 -10.82 17.79
C GLN A 705 14.25 -11.71 16.53
N ASP A 706 13.09 -11.87 15.91
CA ASP A 706 12.93 -12.70 14.72
C ASP A 706 13.54 -12.06 13.47
N LEU A 707 13.38 -10.75 13.23
CA LEU A 707 14.06 -10.06 12.13
C LEU A 707 15.59 -10.17 12.27
N LYS A 708 16.13 -10.03 13.48
CA LYS A 708 17.56 -10.27 13.76
C LYS A 708 17.97 -11.69 13.38
N ASN A 709 17.17 -12.70 13.75
CA ASN A 709 17.44 -14.10 13.41
C ASN A 709 17.40 -14.35 11.88
N ILE A 710 16.39 -13.79 11.19
CA ILE A 710 16.26 -13.86 9.72
C ILE A 710 17.49 -13.26 9.04
N PHE A 711 17.95 -12.08 9.47
CA PHE A 711 19.15 -11.46 8.89
C PHE A 711 20.43 -12.25 9.15
N ILE A 712 20.59 -12.84 10.34
CA ILE A 712 21.74 -13.71 10.64
C ILE A 712 21.72 -14.96 9.75
N GLU A 713 20.61 -15.70 9.71
CA GLU A 713 20.50 -16.94 8.92
C GLU A 713 20.66 -16.68 7.40
N TYR A 714 20.25 -15.50 6.94
CA TYR A 714 20.44 -15.05 5.57
C TYR A 714 21.92 -14.71 5.27
N LEU A 715 22.56 -13.89 6.10
CA LEU A 715 23.98 -13.54 5.94
C LEU A 715 24.89 -14.77 6.01
N GLU A 716 24.58 -15.74 6.87
CA GLU A 716 25.27 -17.03 6.92
C GLU A 716 25.17 -17.80 5.60
N THR A 717 24.02 -17.76 4.89
CA THR A 717 23.93 -18.36 3.55
C THR A 717 24.78 -17.64 2.51
N ILE A 718 24.81 -16.30 2.52
CA ILE A 718 25.67 -15.53 1.61
C ILE A 718 27.15 -15.87 1.86
N VAL A 719 27.61 -15.79 3.11
CA VAL A 719 29.01 -16.08 3.48
C VAL A 719 29.39 -17.50 3.07
N ARG A 720 28.50 -18.48 3.28
CA ARG A 720 28.70 -19.86 2.84
C ARG A 720 28.81 -19.96 1.32
N THR A 721 27.87 -19.41 0.56
CA THR A 721 27.88 -19.50 -0.91
C THR A 721 29.11 -18.82 -1.50
N GLN A 722 29.48 -17.62 -1.01
CA GLN A 722 30.69 -16.91 -1.43
C GLN A 722 31.97 -17.69 -1.10
N THR A 723 31.99 -18.43 0.01
CA THR A 723 33.10 -19.33 0.36
C THR A 723 33.18 -20.52 -0.60
N GLU A 724 32.04 -21.17 -0.91
CA GLU A 724 31.99 -22.27 -1.88
C GLU A 724 32.39 -21.82 -3.30
N ILE A 725 32.00 -20.60 -3.72
CA ILE A 725 32.41 -19.97 -5.00
C ILE A 725 33.91 -19.65 -5.02
N ARG A 726 34.46 -19.03 -3.99
CA ARG A 726 35.90 -18.74 -3.87
C ARG A 726 36.74 -20.02 -4.01
N ASP A 727 36.31 -21.09 -3.35
CA ASP A 727 37.04 -22.36 -3.35
C ASP A 727 36.77 -23.21 -4.61
N LEU A 728 35.87 -22.77 -5.48
CA LEU A 728 35.69 -23.25 -6.84
C LEU A 728 36.68 -22.54 -7.79
N TRP A 729 36.73 -21.19 -7.78
CA TRP A 729 37.69 -20.43 -8.59
C TRP A 729 39.16 -20.77 -8.30
N LYS A 730 39.52 -21.01 -7.02
CA LYS A 730 40.87 -21.47 -6.63
C LYS A 730 41.27 -22.86 -7.18
N LYS A 731 40.30 -23.67 -7.62
CA LYS A 731 40.60 -24.96 -8.31
C LYS A 731 40.85 -24.75 -9.80
N PHE A 732 40.25 -23.74 -10.39
CA PHE A 732 40.42 -23.38 -11.80
C PHE A 732 41.72 -22.59 -12.06
N GLU A 733 42.12 -21.72 -11.11
CA GLU A 733 43.36 -20.93 -11.13
C GLU A 733 44.61 -21.69 -11.67
N PRO A 734 44.98 -22.89 -11.17
CA PRO A 734 46.15 -23.63 -11.66
C PRO A 734 45.98 -24.29 -13.05
N GLU A 735 44.77 -24.37 -13.60
CA GLU A 735 44.52 -24.81 -14.98
C GLU A 735 44.61 -23.62 -15.95
N ALA A 736 44.10 -22.45 -15.56
CA ALA A 736 44.25 -21.21 -16.33
C ALA A 736 45.73 -20.85 -16.55
N HIS A 737 46.58 -21.02 -15.53
CA HIS A 737 48.04 -20.83 -15.64
C HIS A 737 48.77 -21.83 -16.58
N ARG A 738 48.09 -22.86 -17.11
CA ARG A 738 48.65 -23.80 -18.11
C ARG A 738 48.33 -23.41 -19.55
N ILE A 739 47.55 -22.35 -19.76
CA ILE A 739 47.32 -21.78 -21.08
C ILE A 739 48.60 -21.06 -21.51
N GLN A 740 49.44 -21.76 -22.27
CA GLN A 740 50.53 -21.15 -23.04
C GLN A 740 49.97 -20.65 -24.37
N VAL A 741 50.28 -19.39 -24.69
CA VAL A 741 49.96 -18.69 -25.95
C VAL A 741 51.17 -18.71 -26.87
#